data_AF-A0AAE0PTJ3-F1
#
_entry.id   AF-A0AAE0PTJ3-F1
#
_cell.length_a   1.000
_cell.length_b   1.000
_cell.length_c   1.000
_cell.angle_alpha   90.00
_cell.angle_beta   90.00
_cell.angle_gamma   90.00
#
_symmetry.space_group_name_H-M   'P 1'
#
loop_
_entity.id
_entity.type
_entity.pdbx_description
1 polymer ?
#
loop_
_entity_poly.entity_id
_entity_poly.type
_entity_poly.pdbx_seq_one_letter_code
_entity_poly.pdbx_strand_id
1 'polypeptide(L)'
;MESIPTGERVVIGADFNGHVGEGNTGDEEVMGKFGVKERNLEGQMVVDFAKRMDMGVVNTYFQKREEHRVTYKSGGRRTQVDYILCRRGNLKEISDCKVVVGESVARQHRMVVCRMTLMVCKTKRSKIEIEKKTKWWKLKKEECCEEFRQKLRQALGGQVVLPDDWETTAEVIRETGRKVLGVSSGRRKEDKETWWWNEEVQDSIQRKRLAKKKWDMDRTEENRQEYKELQRRVKREVSKAKQKAYEELYTRLDTREGEKDLYRLARQRDRDGKDVQQVRVIKDRDGRVLTSEESVQRRWKEYFEELMNEENEREKRVEGVNSVEQKVDKIRKDEVRKALKRMKSGKAVGPDDIPVEVWKCLGEAAVEFLANLFNRVLESERMPEEWRRSVLVPIFKNKGDVQSCSNYRGIKLMSHTMKVWERVVEARLRKVVEICEQQYGFMPRKSTTDAIFALRILMEKYRDGQKELHCVFVDLEKAYDRVPREELWYCMRKSGVAEKYVRVVQDMYERSRTVVRCAVGQTEEFNVEVGLHQGSALSPFLFAIVMDQLSEEVRQESPWTMMFADDIVICSESREQVEENLERWRFALERRGMKVSRSKTEYVCVNEREGSGTVRLQGEEVKKVQEFKYLGSTVQSNGECGKEVKKRVQAGWNGWRKVSGVLCERKISARIKRKVYRTVVRPAMLYGLETVSLRKRQESELEVAELKMLRFSLGVTRLDRIRNEYIRGTAHVGRLGDKVREARLRWFGHVQRRDSEYIGRRVLDVGLPGRRQRGRPKRRYMDVINEDMKLVGARVEDAEDRDRWREMIRCGDP
;
A
#
# COMPACT_ATOMS: atom_id res chain seq x y z
N MET A 1 7.22 25.39 22.49
CA MET A 1 6.48 25.24 23.77
C MET A 1 5.45 26.35 23.93
N GLU A 2 5.85 27.61 23.76
CA GLU A 2 4.95 28.78 23.83
C GLU A 2 3.76 28.73 22.84
N SER A 3 3.89 28.02 21.71
CA SER A 3 2.79 27.79 20.75
C SER A 3 1.74 26.76 21.18
N ILE A 4 1.94 26.04 22.29
CA ILE A 4 1.02 24.99 22.75
C ILE A 4 -0.01 25.62 23.71
N PRO A 5 -1.33 25.54 23.44
CA PRO A 5 -2.36 26.15 24.27
C PRO A 5 -2.25 25.73 25.75
N THR A 6 -2.45 26.65 26.69
CA THR A 6 -2.31 26.41 28.15
C THR A 6 -3.22 25.31 28.69
N GLY A 7 -4.35 25.04 28.03
CA GLY A 7 -5.27 23.95 28.38
C GLY A 7 -4.82 22.54 27.96
N GLU A 8 -3.78 22.41 27.12
CA GLU A 8 -3.27 21.09 26.71
C GLU A 8 -2.31 20.49 27.75
N ARG A 9 -2.31 19.16 27.87
CA ARG A 9 -1.36 18.45 28.73
C ARG A 9 -0.03 18.31 27.98
N VAL A 10 1.06 18.74 28.59
CA VAL A 10 2.41 18.60 27.99
C VAL A 10 3.31 17.81 28.91
N VAL A 11 3.92 16.76 28.36
CA VAL A 11 4.93 15.92 29.01
C VAL A 11 6.13 15.82 28.08
N ILE A 12 7.32 16.16 28.58
CA ILE A 12 8.59 16.08 27.86
C ILE A 12 9.44 15.02 28.54
N GLY A 13 9.85 13.98 27.82
CA GLY A 13 10.85 13.01 28.28
C GLY A 13 12.09 13.10 27.41
N ALA A 14 13.24 13.43 27.98
CA ALA A 14 14.48 13.54 27.22
C ALA A 14 15.72 13.26 28.09
N ASP A 15 16.82 12.95 27.41
CA ASP A 15 18.16 12.99 27.99
C ASP A 15 18.66 14.43 27.91
N PHE A 16 18.73 15.09 29.05
CA PHE A 16 19.15 16.48 29.14
C PHE A 16 20.65 16.63 29.41
N ASN A 17 21.38 15.53 29.61
CA ASN A 17 22.81 15.53 29.96
C ASN A 17 23.19 16.41 31.16
N GLY A 18 22.22 16.80 31.99
CA GLY A 18 22.38 17.70 33.12
C GLY A 18 22.01 17.05 34.44
N HIS A 19 22.60 17.53 35.53
CA HIS A 19 22.35 17.12 36.90
C HIS A 19 21.56 18.21 37.61
N VAL A 20 20.27 17.96 37.87
CA VAL A 20 19.42 18.98 38.50
C VAL A 20 19.65 19.18 40.00
N GLY A 21 20.39 18.27 40.64
CA GLY A 21 20.80 18.37 42.05
C GLY A 21 19.86 17.66 43.05
N GLU A 22 20.35 17.38 44.25
CA GLU A 22 19.55 17.00 45.42
C GLU A 22 19.06 18.25 46.17
N GLY A 23 17.83 18.19 46.70
CA GLY A 23 17.16 19.36 47.30
C GLY A 23 16.45 20.25 46.27
N ASN A 24 15.70 21.23 46.77
CA ASN A 24 14.91 22.13 45.93
C ASN A 24 14.89 23.59 46.43
N THR A 25 15.84 23.97 47.29
CA THR A 25 15.91 25.31 47.89
C THR A 25 16.05 26.37 46.80
N GLY A 26 15.05 27.25 46.65
CA GLY A 26 15.00 28.28 45.59
C GLY A 26 14.39 27.83 44.25
N ASP A 27 13.95 26.56 44.15
CA ASP A 27 13.32 25.95 42.98
C ASP A 27 12.10 25.11 43.36
N GLU A 28 11.48 25.37 44.51
CA GLU A 28 10.41 24.55 45.09
C GLU A 28 9.20 24.44 44.15
N GLU A 29 9.01 25.44 43.29
CA GLU A 29 7.91 25.49 42.34
C GLU A 29 8.04 24.49 41.18
N VAL A 30 9.27 24.11 40.82
CA VAL A 30 9.58 23.33 39.61
C VAL A 30 10.26 22.00 39.92
N MET A 31 10.75 21.80 41.14
CA MET A 31 11.50 20.59 41.50
C MET A 31 11.13 20.09 42.90
N GLY A 32 11.06 18.77 43.05
CA GLY A 32 10.97 18.11 44.35
C GLY A 32 12.35 17.89 45.00
N LYS A 33 12.35 17.33 46.21
CA LYS A 33 13.55 17.23 47.06
C LYS A 33 14.49 16.07 46.72
N PHE A 34 14.06 15.12 45.89
CA PHE A 34 14.67 13.79 45.78
C PHE A 34 15.56 13.59 44.54
N GLY A 35 16.18 14.65 44.01
CA GLY A 35 17.18 14.52 42.94
C GLY A 35 18.46 13.80 43.39
N VAL A 36 19.47 13.75 42.51
CA VAL A 36 20.70 12.97 42.72
C VAL A 36 21.92 13.82 42.37
N LYS A 37 22.95 13.79 43.23
CA LYS A 37 24.21 14.54 43.13
C LYS A 37 24.04 16.05 43.25
N GLU A 38 25.14 16.79 43.17
CA GLU A 38 25.15 18.25 43.07
C GLU A 38 24.70 18.73 41.69
N ARG A 39 24.17 19.95 41.65
CA ARG A 39 23.68 20.57 40.41
C ARG A 39 24.86 21.02 39.55
N ASN A 40 24.84 20.71 38.25
CA ASN A 40 25.79 21.25 37.27
C ASN A 40 25.15 22.33 36.37
N LEU A 41 25.94 22.96 35.51
CA LEU A 41 25.51 24.04 34.62
C LEU A 41 24.34 23.61 33.71
N GLU A 42 24.46 22.44 33.10
CA GLU A 42 23.43 21.87 32.22
C GLU A 42 22.15 21.55 32.99
N GLY A 43 22.29 21.10 34.24
CA GLY A 43 21.18 20.88 35.15
C GLY A 43 20.46 22.19 35.50
N GLN A 44 21.21 23.28 35.74
CA GLN A 44 20.63 24.60 35.96
C GLN A 44 19.81 25.06 34.75
N MET A 45 20.30 24.84 33.52
CA MET A 45 19.53 25.14 32.31
C MET A 45 18.20 24.39 32.23
N VAL A 46 18.16 23.14 32.70
CA VAL A 46 16.90 22.35 32.78
C VAL A 46 15.93 22.98 33.79
N VAL A 47 16.44 23.45 34.93
CA VAL A 47 15.62 24.13 35.95
C VAL A 47 15.10 25.47 35.43
N ASP A 48 15.95 26.27 34.80
CA ASP A 48 15.57 27.57 34.24
C ASP A 48 14.54 27.41 33.12
N PHE A 49 14.71 26.39 32.27
CA PHE A 49 13.73 26.02 31.28
C PHE A 49 12.38 25.62 31.91
N ALA A 50 12.41 24.81 32.97
CA ALA A 50 11.22 24.40 33.69
C ALA A 50 10.50 25.60 34.34
N LYS A 51 11.25 26.55 34.91
CA LYS A 51 10.72 27.82 35.45
C LYS A 51 10.05 28.65 34.38
N ARG A 52 10.75 28.89 33.26
CA ARG A 52 10.23 29.72 32.16
C ARG A 52 8.96 29.13 31.52
N MET A 53 8.83 27.80 31.49
CA MET A 53 7.75 27.10 30.79
C MET A 53 6.64 26.58 31.72
N ASP A 54 6.64 26.96 33.02
CA ASP A 54 5.70 26.48 34.05
C ASP A 54 5.61 24.94 34.12
N MET A 55 6.77 24.30 34.20
CA MET A 55 6.91 22.83 34.24
C MET A 55 7.55 22.35 35.54
N GLY A 56 7.18 21.14 35.97
CA GLY A 56 7.81 20.43 37.07
C GLY A 56 8.71 19.29 36.58
N VAL A 57 9.89 19.15 37.18
CA VAL A 57 10.83 18.04 36.99
C VAL A 57 10.35 16.82 37.75
N VAL A 58 9.56 15.96 37.10
CA VAL A 58 8.79 14.88 37.73
C VAL A 58 9.67 13.92 38.54
N ASN A 59 10.88 13.63 38.06
CA ASN A 59 11.78 12.65 38.67
C ASN A 59 12.21 13.00 40.11
N THR A 60 12.12 14.27 40.51
CA THR A 60 12.61 14.73 41.82
C THR A 60 11.52 14.79 42.89
N TYR A 61 10.24 14.58 42.53
CA TYR A 61 9.11 14.64 43.48
C TYR A 61 8.88 13.34 44.27
N PHE A 62 9.45 12.21 43.85
CA PHE A 62 9.19 10.91 44.45
C PHE A 62 10.39 10.36 45.21
N GLN A 63 10.22 10.08 46.50
CA GLN A 63 11.25 9.42 47.30
C GLN A 63 11.44 7.97 46.86
N LYS A 64 12.65 7.61 46.43
CA LYS A 64 13.02 6.26 45.97
C LYS A 64 14.42 5.88 46.45
N ARG A 65 14.70 4.57 46.45
CA ARG A 65 16.08 4.06 46.61
C ARG A 65 16.96 4.67 45.52
N GLU A 66 18.19 5.01 45.85
CA GLU A 66 19.13 5.68 44.94
C GLU A 66 19.29 4.95 43.60
N GLU A 67 19.32 3.61 43.63
CA GLU A 67 19.42 2.79 42.42
C GLU A 67 18.25 2.99 41.43
N HIS A 68 17.07 3.36 41.94
CA HIS A 68 15.86 3.63 41.16
C HIS A 68 15.73 5.11 40.77
N ARG A 69 16.71 5.95 41.09
CA ARG A 69 16.82 7.36 40.66
C ARG A 69 17.91 7.58 39.61
N VAL A 70 18.94 6.73 39.61
CA VAL A 70 20.04 6.73 38.63
C VAL A 70 19.55 6.26 37.27
N THR A 71 19.61 7.13 36.25
CA THR A 71 19.17 6.83 34.88
C THR A 71 20.32 6.40 33.97
N TYR A 72 21.55 6.77 34.30
CA TYR A 72 22.75 6.43 33.52
C TYR A 72 23.83 5.77 34.39
N LYS A 73 24.43 4.69 33.87
CA LYS A 73 25.53 3.97 34.52
C LYS A 73 26.58 3.52 33.51
N SER A 74 27.81 4.03 33.64
CA SER A 74 28.96 3.65 32.79
C SER A 74 30.27 3.74 33.57
N GLY A 75 31.12 2.70 33.50
CA GLY A 75 32.48 2.72 34.07
C GLY A 75 32.55 3.12 35.55
N GLY A 76 31.59 2.69 36.38
CA GLY A 76 31.51 3.05 37.80
C GLY A 76 30.78 4.37 38.10
N ARG A 77 30.62 5.26 37.10
CA ARG A 77 29.84 6.50 37.23
C ARG A 77 28.34 6.19 37.23
N ARG A 78 27.61 6.78 38.17
CA ARG A 78 26.15 6.71 38.31
C ARG A 78 25.60 8.13 38.28
N THR A 79 24.69 8.43 37.36
CA THR A 79 24.16 9.78 37.15
C THR A 79 22.65 9.74 36.84
N GLN A 80 21.98 10.86 37.07
CA GLN A 80 20.60 11.10 36.64
C GLN A 80 20.67 12.20 35.59
N VAL A 81 20.35 11.87 34.34
CA VAL A 81 20.41 12.78 33.18
C VAL A 81 19.14 12.72 32.33
N ASP A 82 18.36 11.64 32.48
CA ASP A 82 17.10 11.45 31.79
C ASP A 82 15.94 11.95 32.68
N TYR A 83 15.24 13.01 32.25
CA TYR A 83 14.16 13.62 33.02
C TYR A 83 12.84 13.60 32.28
N ILE A 84 11.76 13.50 33.06
CA ILE A 84 10.41 13.74 32.61
C ILE A 84 9.97 15.08 33.20
N LEU A 85 9.60 16.03 32.33
CA LEU A 85 8.99 17.30 32.68
C LEU A 85 7.49 17.25 32.37
N CYS A 86 6.68 17.84 33.23
CA CYS A 86 5.23 17.96 33.02
C CYS A 86 4.78 19.38 33.36
N ARG A 87 3.75 19.91 32.70
CA ARG A 87 3.13 21.18 33.14
C ARG A 87 2.75 21.12 34.62
N ARG A 88 3.04 22.19 35.35
CA ARG A 88 2.82 22.26 36.80
C ARG A 88 1.37 21.98 37.18
N GLY A 89 0.43 22.52 36.42
CA GLY A 89 -1.01 22.27 36.59
C GLY A 89 -1.44 20.79 36.44
N ASN A 90 -0.63 19.95 35.79
CA ASN A 90 -0.92 18.53 35.59
C ASN A 90 -0.11 17.60 36.52
N LEU A 91 0.74 18.13 37.41
CA LEU A 91 1.52 17.30 38.36
C LEU A 91 0.62 16.42 39.25
N LYS A 92 -0.60 16.88 39.57
CA LYS A 92 -1.61 16.11 40.33
C LYS A 92 -2.06 14.82 39.62
N GLU A 93 -1.89 14.74 38.30
CA GLU A 93 -2.23 13.55 37.52
C GLU A 93 -1.11 12.48 37.58
N ILE A 94 0.09 12.85 38.06
CA ILE A 94 1.23 11.95 38.17
C ILE A 94 1.23 11.25 39.52
N SER A 95 1.25 9.93 39.49
CA SER A 95 1.20 9.08 40.68
C SER A 95 2.54 8.47 41.06
N ASP A 96 3.46 8.30 40.11
CA ASP A 96 4.78 7.72 40.35
C ASP A 96 5.76 8.06 39.22
N CYS A 97 7.05 8.20 39.54
CA CYS A 97 8.14 8.21 38.57
C CYS A 97 9.31 7.39 39.13
N LYS A 98 9.79 6.40 38.36
CA LYS A 98 10.83 5.47 38.81
C LYS A 98 11.72 5.01 37.68
N VAL A 99 12.95 4.62 38.02
CA VAL A 99 13.85 3.89 37.13
C VAL A 99 13.75 2.39 37.38
N VAL A 100 13.68 1.58 36.32
CA VAL A 100 13.64 0.12 36.40
C VAL A 100 15.06 -0.46 36.37
N VAL A 101 15.47 -1.06 37.49
CA VAL A 101 16.80 -1.67 37.68
C VAL A 101 16.73 -3.14 37.25
N GLY A 102 16.91 -3.42 35.96
CA GLY A 102 16.93 -4.81 35.45
C GLY A 102 16.64 -4.98 33.95
N GLU A 103 15.96 -4.02 33.33
CA GLU A 103 15.71 -3.99 31.89
C GLU A 103 16.60 -2.92 31.23
N SER A 104 17.58 -3.33 30.41
CA SER A 104 18.47 -2.41 29.69
C SER A 104 17.96 -2.18 28.27
N VAL A 105 17.51 -0.96 28.00
CA VAL A 105 17.16 -0.52 26.63
C VAL A 105 18.42 -0.17 25.84
N ALA A 106 19.45 0.34 26.54
CA ALA A 106 20.81 0.56 26.04
C ALA A 106 21.83 0.15 27.13
N ARG A 107 23.08 -0.15 26.75
CA ARG A 107 24.12 -0.63 27.69
C ARG A 107 24.41 0.31 28.87
N GLN A 108 24.14 1.61 28.72
CA GLN A 108 24.44 2.65 29.72
C GLN A 108 23.20 3.35 30.31
N HIS A 109 22.08 3.42 29.57
CA HIS A 109 20.84 4.06 30.04
C HIS A 109 19.85 3.04 30.61
N ARG A 110 19.14 3.45 31.65
CA ARG A 110 18.09 2.70 32.34
C ARG A 110 16.73 3.29 32.02
N MET A 111 15.71 2.43 31.96
CA MET A 111 14.35 2.85 31.61
C MET A 111 13.72 3.69 32.73
N VAL A 112 13.32 4.92 32.41
CA VAL A 112 12.52 5.80 33.27
C VAL A 112 11.04 5.58 32.97
N VAL A 113 10.23 5.36 34.01
CA VAL A 113 8.80 5.08 33.91
C VAL A 113 8.03 6.08 34.76
N CYS A 114 7.20 6.90 34.12
CA CYS A 114 6.23 7.78 34.76
C CYS A 114 4.82 7.19 34.66
N ARG A 115 4.08 7.18 35.77
CA ARG A 115 2.69 6.72 35.83
C ARG A 115 1.76 7.92 35.99
N MET A 116 1.01 8.21 34.94
CA MET A 116 0.02 9.30 34.90
C MET A 116 -1.41 8.74 34.81
N THR A 117 -2.33 9.31 35.59
CA THR A 117 -3.75 8.94 35.61
C THR A 117 -4.58 10.00 34.90
N LEU A 118 -5.09 9.67 33.73
CA LEU A 118 -5.90 10.58 32.92
C LEU A 118 -7.38 10.41 33.23
N MET A 119 -8.01 11.45 33.77
CA MET A 119 -9.47 11.51 33.86
C MET A 119 -10.05 11.83 32.48
N VAL A 120 -10.51 10.79 31.79
CA VAL A 120 -11.19 10.93 30.50
C VAL A 120 -12.70 11.00 30.75
N CYS A 121 -13.26 12.20 30.72
CA CYS A 121 -14.70 12.37 30.59
C CYS A 121 -15.12 11.74 29.26
N LYS A 122 -15.71 10.54 29.31
CA LYS A 122 -16.26 9.89 28.12
C LYS A 122 -17.46 10.69 27.66
N THR A 123 -17.25 11.61 26.73
CA THR A 123 -18.36 12.21 25.97
C THR A 123 -19.16 11.06 25.37
N LYS A 124 -20.45 10.96 25.73
CA LYS A 124 -21.36 9.98 25.12
C LYS A 124 -21.39 10.30 23.63
N ARG A 125 -20.65 9.52 22.84
CA ARG A 125 -20.63 9.66 21.39
C ARG A 125 -22.07 9.56 20.88
N SER A 126 -22.45 10.51 20.02
CA SER A 126 -23.64 10.36 19.19
C SER A 126 -23.56 9.02 18.47
N LYS A 127 -24.69 8.31 18.40
CA LYS A 127 -24.78 7.04 17.69
C LYS A 127 -24.61 7.36 16.20
N ILE A 128 -23.41 7.20 15.65
CA ILE A 128 -23.23 7.21 14.21
C ILE A 128 -24.02 6.01 13.68
N GLU A 129 -25.13 6.27 13.00
CA GLU A 129 -25.94 5.26 12.35
C GLU A 129 -25.13 4.72 11.16
N ILE A 130 -24.56 3.53 11.31
CA ILE A 130 -23.82 2.91 10.21
C ILE A 130 -24.85 2.32 9.26
N GLU A 131 -24.81 2.80 8.02
CA GLU A 131 -25.63 2.31 6.91
C GLU A 131 -25.58 0.77 6.84
N LYS A 132 -26.77 0.14 6.91
CA LYS A 132 -26.91 -1.32 6.87
C LYS A 132 -26.61 -1.81 5.46
N LYS A 133 -25.63 -2.69 5.31
CA LYS A 133 -25.23 -3.27 4.01
C LYS A 133 -25.78 -4.66 3.82
N THR A 134 -26.11 -5.02 2.59
CA THR A 134 -26.56 -6.37 2.25
C THR A 134 -25.41 -7.37 2.44
N LYS A 135 -25.70 -8.56 2.99
CA LYS A 135 -24.69 -9.59 3.29
C LYS A 135 -24.25 -10.39 2.05
N TRP A 136 -23.81 -9.71 1.00
CA TRP A 136 -23.48 -10.29 -0.32
C TRP A 136 -22.45 -11.42 -0.32
N TRP A 137 -21.58 -11.49 0.69
CA TRP A 137 -20.59 -12.57 0.82
C TRP A 137 -21.22 -13.96 1.00
N LYS A 138 -22.50 -14.03 1.37
CA LYS A 138 -23.27 -15.28 1.45
C LYS A 138 -23.52 -15.93 0.09
N LEU A 139 -23.50 -15.17 -1.02
CA LEU A 139 -23.63 -15.71 -2.39
C LEU A 139 -22.50 -16.67 -2.80
N LYS A 140 -21.47 -16.85 -1.97
CA LYS A 140 -20.46 -17.88 -2.17
C LYS A 140 -20.98 -19.29 -1.87
N LYS A 141 -22.04 -19.40 -1.08
CA LYS A 141 -22.71 -20.67 -0.83
C LYS A 141 -23.67 -20.93 -1.98
N GLU A 142 -23.59 -22.11 -2.59
CA GLU A 142 -24.42 -22.46 -3.75
C GLU A 142 -25.91 -22.37 -3.39
N GLU A 143 -26.30 -22.91 -2.23
CA GLU A 143 -27.67 -22.81 -1.68
C GLU A 143 -28.21 -21.37 -1.66
N CYS A 144 -27.42 -20.41 -1.16
CA CYS A 144 -27.84 -19.01 -1.11
C CYS A 144 -27.88 -18.36 -2.50
N CYS A 145 -27.05 -18.81 -3.46
CA CYS A 145 -27.09 -18.31 -4.84
C CYS A 145 -28.33 -18.87 -5.58
N GLU A 146 -28.67 -20.15 -5.38
CA GLU A 146 -29.88 -20.76 -5.93
C GLU A 146 -31.15 -20.12 -5.34
N GLU A 147 -31.23 -19.95 -4.02
CA GLU A 147 -32.35 -19.29 -3.37
C GLU A 147 -32.51 -17.85 -3.86
N PHE A 148 -31.40 -17.12 -4.02
CA PHE A 148 -31.40 -15.77 -4.58
C PHE A 148 -31.91 -15.76 -6.02
N ARG A 149 -31.46 -16.68 -6.88
CA ARG A 149 -31.96 -16.81 -8.27
C ARG A 149 -33.46 -17.10 -8.30
N GLN A 150 -33.94 -18.00 -7.46
CA GLN A 150 -35.35 -18.40 -7.41
C GLN A 150 -36.24 -17.24 -6.95
N LYS A 151 -35.88 -16.57 -5.85
CA LYS A 151 -36.64 -15.43 -5.33
C LYS A 151 -36.58 -14.23 -6.26
N LEU A 152 -35.48 -14.03 -6.99
CA LEU A 152 -35.40 -12.99 -8.01
C LEU A 152 -36.36 -13.29 -9.17
N ARG A 153 -36.43 -14.54 -9.65
CA ARG A 153 -37.42 -14.94 -10.67
C ARG A 153 -38.85 -14.76 -10.19
N GLN A 154 -39.15 -15.07 -8.92
CA GLN A 154 -40.47 -14.85 -8.34
C GLN A 154 -40.83 -13.35 -8.27
N ALA A 155 -39.87 -12.51 -7.87
CA ALA A 155 -40.05 -11.06 -7.85
C ALA A 155 -40.30 -10.47 -9.24
N LEU A 156 -39.85 -11.15 -10.30
CA LEU A 156 -40.08 -10.80 -11.71
C LEU A 156 -41.29 -11.53 -12.32
N GLY A 157 -42.22 -12.04 -11.51
CA GLY A 157 -43.45 -12.68 -12.00
C GLY A 157 -43.21 -14.01 -12.74
N GLY A 158 -42.12 -14.70 -12.44
CA GLY A 158 -41.76 -15.98 -13.09
C GLY A 158 -40.98 -15.81 -14.40
N GLN A 159 -40.71 -14.58 -14.84
CA GLN A 159 -39.88 -14.34 -16.02
C GLN A 159 -38.40 -14.65 -15.73
N VAL A 160 -37.74 -15.26 -16.73
CA VAL A 160 -36.29 -15.55 -16.68
C VAL A 160 -35.46 -14.32 -17.05
N VAL A 161 -36.08 -13.36 -17.75
CA VAL A 161 -35.44 -12.15 -18.28
C VAL A 161 -35.53 -11.04 -17.22
N LEU A 162 -34.42 -10.34 -17.02
CA LEU A 162 -34.42 -9.15 -16.15
C LEU A 162 -35.13 -7.99 -16.85
N PRO A 163 -35.75 -7.05 -16.12
CA PRO A 163 -36.32 -5.84 -16.69
C PRO A 163 -35.28 -5.13 -17.56
N ASP A 164 -35.71 -4.47 -18.62
CA ASP A 164 -34.74 -3.80 -19.49
C ASP A 164 -34.11 -2.59 -18.78
N ASP A 165 -34.83 -1.84 -17.97
CA ASP A 165 -34.28 -0.64 -17.34
C ASP A 165 -33.34 -0.95 -16.14
N TRP A 166 -32.35 -0.07 -15.94
CA TRP A 166 -31.36 -0.21 -14.88
C TRP A 166 -31.98 -0.04 -13.48
N GLU A 167 -32.86 0.94 -13.31
CA GLU A 167 -33.36 1.37 -12.00
C GLU A 167 -34.20 0.28 -11.34
N THR A 168 -35.19 -0.26 -12.08
CA THR A 168 -36.03 -1.37 -11.65
C THR A 168 -35.20 -2.61 -11.39
N THR A 169 -34.28 -2.96 -12.30
CA THR A 169 -33.42 -4.14 -12.12
C THR A 169 -32.53 -4.01 -10.88
N ALA A 170 -31.91 -2.85 -10.67
CA ALA A 170 -31.05 -2.59 -9.52
C ALA A 170 -31.85 -2.61 -8.20
N GLU A 171 -33.05 -2.04 -8.18
CA GLU A 171 -33.95 -2.05 -7.03
C GLU A 171 -34.39 -3.48 -6.67
N VAL A 172 -34.90 -4.24 -7.64
CA VAL A 172 -35.34 -5.63 -7.45
C VAL A 172 -34.18 -6.51 -6.95
N ILE A 173 -32.97 -6.34 -7.49
CA ILE A 173 -31.76 -7.04 -7.02
C ILE A 173 -31.46 -6.68 -5.57
N ARG A 174 -31.47 -5.40 -5.21
CA ARG A 174 -31.17 -4.94 -3.84
C ARG A 174 -32.20 -5.45 -2.85
N GLU A 175 -33.48 -5.33 -3.16
CA GLU A 175 -34.54 -5.83 -2.29
C GLU A 175 -34.45 -7.33 -2.08
N THR A 176 -34.30 -8.09 -3.16
CA THR A 176 -34.14 -9.55 -3.10
C THR A 176 -32.91 -9.90 -2.29
N GLY A 177 -31.79 -9.20 -2.48
CA GLY A 177 -30.57 -9.39 -1.71
C GLY A 177 -30.78 -9.15 -0.21
N ARG A 178 -31.49 -8.07 0.17
CA ARG A 178 -31.83 -7.78 1.57
C ARG A 178 -32.75 -8.83 2.17
N LYS A 179 -33.75 -9.31 1.42
CA LYS A 179 -34.71 -10.34 1.84
C LYS A 179 -34.05 -11.72 2.03
N VAL A 180 -33.18 -12.14 1.10
CA VAL A 180 -32.54 -13.48 1.12
C VAL A 180 -31.30 -13.52 2.01
N LEU A 181 -30.37 -12.57 1.83
CA LEU A 181 -29.07 -12.62 2.48
C LEU A 181 -29.09 -11.93 3.85
N GLY A 182 -30.08 -11.07 4.08
CA GLY A 182 -30.18 -10.19 5.24
C GLY A 182 -29.24 -8.98 5.13
N VAL A 183 -29.42 -8.05 6.07
CA VAL A 183 -28.59 -6.85 6.20
C VAL A 183 -27.64 -6.94 7.39
N SER A 184 -26.49 -6.29 7.32
CA SER A 184 -25.59 -6.14 8.45
C SER A 184 -26.27 -5.34 9.57
N SER A 185 -26.10 -5.75 10.82
CA SER A 185 -26.46 -4.93 11.97
C SER A 185 -25.55 -3.69 11.96
N GLY A 186 -26.08 -2.52 11.62
CA GLY A 186 -25.38 -1.23 11.61
C GLY A 186 -24.85 -0.75 12.98
N ARG A 187 -24.61 -1.67 13.92
CA ARG A 187 -24.14 -1.38 15.28
C ARG A 187 -22.64 -1.59 15.37
N ARG A 188 -21.94 -0.55 15.82
CA ARG A 188 -20.55 -0.63 16.30
C ARG A 188 -20.50 -0.96 17.81
N LYS A 189 -21.30 -1.93 18.29
CA LYS A 189 -21.31 -2.34 19.71
C LYS A 189 -21.66 -3.83 19.89
N GLU A 190 -20.69 -4.55 20.43
CA GLU A 190 -20.79 -5.71 21.34
C GLU A 190 -21.52 -7.00 20.93
N ASP A 191 -22.25 -7.06 19.82
CA ASP A 191 -22.72 -8.34 19.29
C ASP A 191 -21.65 -8.94 18.40
N LYS A 192 -20.69 -9.53 19.12
CA LYS A 192 -19.72 -10.48 18.62
C LYS A 192 -20.46 -11.73 18.12
N GLU A 193 -21.12 -11.68 16.97
CA GLU A 193 -21.09 -12.82 16.03
C GLU A 193 -19.64 -12.95 15.53
N THR A 194 -18.74 -13.24 16.47
CA THR A 194 -17.39 -13.60 16.14
C THR A 194 -17.48 -14.99 15.55
N TRP A 195 -16.61 -15.31 14.62
CA TRP A 195 -16.52 -16.62 13.96
C TRP A 195 -16.35 -17.82 14.93
N TRP A 196 -16.15 -17.57 16.23
CA TRP A 196 -16.06 -18.55 17.33
C TRP A 196 -17.26 -18.52 18.29
N TRP A 197 -18.29 -17.70 18.02
CA TRP A 197 -19.47 -17.58 18.85
C TRP A 197 -20.37 -18.80 18.68
N ASN A 198 -20.80 -19.39 19.79
CA ASN A 198 -21.69 -20.55 19.84
C ASN A 198 -22.79 -20.36 20.91
N GLU A 199 -23.81 -21.20 20.88
CA GLU A 199 -24.95 -21.13 21.80
C GLU A 199 -24.54 -21.30 23.27
N GLU A 200 -23.53 -22.13 23.53
CA GLU A 200 -22.97 -22.36 24.87
C GLU A 200 -22.35 -21.10 25.49
N VAL A 201 -21.61 -20.31 24.70
CA VAL A 201 -21.05 -19.02 25.13
C VAL A 201 -22.16 -18.00 25.35
N GLN A 202 -23.19 -18.01 24.50
CA GLN A 202 -24.33 -17.10 24.62
C GLN A 202 -25.11 -17.35 25.92
N ASP A 203 -25.48 -18.60 26.20
CA ASP A 203 -26.16 -18.99 27.43
C ASP A 203 -25.31 -18.67 28.68
N SER A 204 -24.01 -19.00 28.64
CA SER A 204 -23.08 -18.68 29.73
C SER A 204 -23.01 -17.16 30.02
N ILE A 205 -23.01 -16.32 28.98
CA ILE A 205 -22.99 -14.85 29.12
C ILE A 205 -24.34 -14.33 29.64
N GLN A 206 -25.46 -14.91 29.21
CA GLN A 206 -26.79 -14.56 29.71
C GLN A 206 -26.92 -14.85 31.20
N ARG A 207 -26.50 -16.04 31.66
CA ARG A 207 -26.47 -16.41 33.09
C ARG A 207 -25.60 -15.45 33.91
N LYS A 208 -24.42 -15.08 33.40
CA LYS A 208 -23.56 -14.05 34.04
C LYS A 208 -24.24 -12.68 34.12
N ARG A 209 -25.01 -12.28 33.10
CA ARG A 209 -25.76 -11.00 33.10
C ARG A 209 -26.89 -11.03 34.15
N LEU A 210 -27.59 -12.16 34.29
CA LEU A 210 -28.63 -12.33 35.30
C LEU A 210 -28.05 -12.30 36.72
N ALA A 211 -26.96 -13.02 36.98
CA ALA A 211 -26.27 -12.98 38.28
C ALA A 211 -25.70 -11.59 38.61
N LYS A 212 -25.22 -10.85 37.60
CA LYS A 212 -24.81 -9.45 37.79
C LYS A 212 -25.99 -8.56 38.19
N LYS A 213 -27.16 -8.72 37.56
CA LYS A 213 -28.37 -7.98 37.94
C LYS A 213 -28.79 -8.27 39.38
N LYS A 214 -28.75 -9.54 39.81
CA LYS A 214 -29.00 -9.93 41.20
C LYS A 214 -28.01 -9.28 42.17
N TRP A 215 -26.71 -9.29 41.85
CA TRP A 215 -25.71 -8.62 42.69
C TRP A 215 -25.88 -7.09 42.72
N ASP A 216 -26.22 -6.47 41.60
CA ASP A 216 -26.46 -5.02 41.51
C ASP A 216 -27.70 -4.59 42.32
N MET A 217 -28.69 -5.48 42.52
CA MET A 217 -29.88 -5.25 43.35
C MET A 217 -29.61 -5.48 44.84
N ASP A 218 -29.12 -6.65 45.22
CA ASP A 218 -29.11 -7.08 46.63
C ASP A 218 -27.78 -6.81 47.34
N ARG A 219 -26.69 -6.61 46.58
CA ARG A 219 -25.31 -6.35 47.06
C ARG A 219 -24.77 -7.30 48.14
N THR A 220 -25.31 -8.51 48.27
CA THR A 220 -24.83 -9.54 49.20
C THR A 220 -23.52 -10.20 48.71
N GLU A 221 -22.72 -10.73 49.64
CA GLU A 221 -21.45 -11.39 49.32
C GLU A 221 -21.66 -12.73 48.59
N GLU A 222 -22.78 -13.42 48.85
CA GLU A 222 -23.17 -14.64 48.12
C GLU A 222 -23.44 -14.37 46.64
N ASN A 223 -24.21 -13.32 46.33
CA ASN A 223 -24.47 -12.91 44.94
C ASN A 223 -23.18 -12.43 44.23
N ARG A 224 -22.24 -11.85 44.97
CA ARG A 224 -20.91 -11.48 44.46
C ARG A 224 -20.06 -12.71 44.15
N GLN A 225 -20.11 -13.74 44.99
CA GLN A 225 -19.43 -15.02 44.80
C GLN A 225 -19.97 -15.74 43.55
N GLU A 226 -21.30 -15.84 43.43
CA GLU A 226 -22.00 -16.44 42.28
C GLU A 226 -21.63 -15.71 40.97
N TYR A 227 -21.65 -14.38 40.97
CA TYR A 227 -21.22 -13.58 39.82
C TYR A 227 -19.74 -13.83 39.45
N LYS A 228 -18.82 -13.89 40.42
CA LYS A 228 -17.39 -14.18 40.18
C LYS A 228 -17.18 -15.58 39.59
N GLU A 229 -17.92 -16.58 40.08
CA GLU A 229 -17.84 -17.95 39.57
C GLU A 229 -18.36 -18.05 38.14
N LEU A 230 -19.52 -17.45 37.85
CA LEU A 230 -20.06 -17.37 36.50
C LEU A 230 -19.16 -16.55 35.58
N GLN A 231 -18.48 -15.52 36.08
CA GLN A 231 -17.46 -14.77 35.33
C GLN A 231 -16.26 -15.66 34.98
N ARG A 232 -15.78 -16.51 35.90
CA ARG A 232 -14.72 -17.48 35.64
C ARG A 232 -15.17 -18.57 34.65
N ARG A 233 -16.41 -19.06 34.76
CA ARG A 233 -17.00 -20.05 33.84
C ARG A 233 -17.12 -19.48 32.42
N VAL A 234 -17.64 -18.25 32.27
CA VAL A 234 -17.68 -17.55 30.97
C VAL A 234 -16.29 -17.39 30.38
N LYS A 235 -15.27 -17.03 31.18
CA LYS A 235 -13.88 -16.93 30.68
C LYS A 235 -13.38 -18.28 30.13
N ARG A 236 -13.69 -19.39 30.82
CA ARG A 236 -13.32 -20.75 30.37
C ARG A 236 -14.05 -21.13 29.08
N GLU A 237 -15.36 -20.97 29.02
CA GLU A 237 -16.16 -21.33 27.83
C GLU A 237 -15.80 -20.47 26.61
N VAL A 238 -15.57 -19.16 26.79
CA VAL A 238 -15.04 -18.30 25.73
C VAL A 238 -13.65 -18.76 25.27
N SER A 239 -12.80 -19.23 26.18
CA SER A 239 -11.48 -19.77 25.83
C SER A 239 -11.59 -21.06 25.03
N LYS A 240 -12.45 -22.00 25.46
CA LYS A 240 -12.70 -23.26 24.75
C LYS A 240 -13.30 -23.03 23.37
N ALA A 241 -14.34 -22.21 23.27
CA ALA A 241 -14.99 -21.89 22.00
C ALA A 241 -14.02 -21.24 21.01
N LYS A 242 -13.19 -20.29 21.49
CA LYS A 242 -12.09 -19.72 20.68
C LYS A 242 -11.10 -20.79 20.26
N GLN A 243 -10.67 -21.66 21.17
CA GLN A 243 -9.69 -22.70 20.88
C GLN A 243 -10.21 -23.69 19.84
N LYS A 244 -11.43 -24.22 20.03
CA LYS A 244 -12.09 -25.14 19.09
C LYS A 244 -12.25 -24.50 17.72
N ALA A 245 -12.73 -23.27 17.68
CA ALA A 245 -12.85 -22.54 16.42
C ALA A 245 -11.47 -22.35 15.76
N TYR A 246 -10.42 -21.97 16.50
CA TYR A 246 -9.07 -21.86 15.96
C TYR A 246 -8.55 -23.20 15.41
N GLU A 247 -8.82 -24.31 16.10
CA GLU A 247 -8.45 -25.64 15.63
C GLU A 247 -9.18 -26.01 14.34
N GLU A 248 -10.49 -25.83 14.26
CA GLU A 248 -11.27 -26.01 13.02
C GLU A 248 -10.82 -25.07 11.91
N LEU A 249 -10.43 -23.83 12.25
CA LEU A 249 -9.84 -22.89 11.31
C LEU A 249 -8.52 -23.45 10.79
N TYR A 250 -7.59 -23.85 11.66
CA TYR A 250 -6.29 -24.38 11.26
C TYR A 250 -6.41 -25.66 10.42
N THR A 251 -7.32 -26.57 10.75
CA THR A 251 -7.64 -27.74 9.91
C THR A 251 -8.15 -27.32 8.54
N ARG A 252 -9.03 -26.31 8.45
CA ARG A 252 -9.47 -25.74 7.16
C ARG A 252 -8.35 -25.02 6.42
N LEU A 253 -7.39 -24.40 7.10
CA LEU A 253 -6.25 -23.73 6.47
C LEU A 253 -5.33 -24.71 5.72
N ASP A 254 -5.38 -26.00 6.05
CA ASP A 254 -4.70 -27.07 5.31
C ASP A 254 -5.44 -27.49 4.01
N THR A 255 -6.64 -26.97 3.75
CA THR A 255 -7.39 -27.16 2.50
C THR A 255 -7.13 -26.01 1.50
N ARG A 256 -7.42 -26.24 0.20
CA ARG A 256 -7.34 -25.19 -0.84
C ARG A 256 -8.25 -23.98 -0.56
N GLU A 257 -9.37 -24.20 0.14
CA GLU A 257 -10.35 -23.15 0.42
C GLU A 257 -9.92 -22.22 1.58
N GLY A 258 -9.25 -22.78 2.60
CA GLY A 258 -8.77 -22.03 3.77
C GLY A 258 -7.65 -21.03 3.47
N GLU A 259 -7.00 -21.10 2.30
CA GLU A 259 -5.90 -20.19 1.93
C GLU A 259 -6.32 -18.71 1.95
N LYS A 260 -7.53 -18.39 1.51
CA LYS A 260 -8.03 -17.00 1.53
C LYS A 260 -8.28 -16.51 2.96
N ASP A 261 -8.63 -17.43 3.85
CA ASP A 261 -8.86 -17.14 5.26
C ASP A 261 -7.54 -16.94 5.99
N LEU A 262 -6.47 -17.64 5.60
CA LEU A 262 -5.10 -17.42 6.08
C LEU A 262 -4.64 -15.96 5.87
N TYR A 263 -4.77 -15.44 4.65
CA TYR A 263 -4.39 -14.07 4.34
C TYR A 263 -5.33 -13.03 4.97
N ARG A 264 -6.58 -13.42 5.26
CA ARG A 264 -7.51 -12.57 6.02
C ARG A 264 -7.05 -12.49 7.47
N LEU A 265 -6.74 -13.63 8.09
CA LEU A 265 -6.23 -13.74 9.45
C LEU A 265 -4.92 -12.97 9.61
N ALA A 266 -3.97 -13.12 8.67
CA ALA A 266 -2.71 -12.39 8.70
C ALA A 266 -2.93 -10.87 8.64
N ARG A 267 -3.79 -10.38 7.73
CA ARG A 267 -4.13 -8.96 7.63
C ARG A 267 -4.86 -8.42 8.87
N GLN A 268 -5.67 -9.25 9.51
CA GLN A 268 -6.32 -8.89 10.76
C GLN A 268 -5.31 -8.78 11.90
N ARG A 269 -4.45 -9.78 12.09
CA ARG A 269 -3.38 -9.75 13.12
C ARG A 269 -2.40 -8.58 12.90
N ASP A 270 -2.03 -8.28 11.65
CA ASP A 270 -1.24 -7.09 11.30
C ASP A 270 -1.95 -5.77 11.66
N ARG A 271 -3.26 -5.69 11.46
CA ARG A 271 -4.04 -4.51 11.84
C ARG A 271 -4.16 -4.36 13.34
N ASP A 272 -4.39 -5.47 14.05
CA ASP A 272 -4.55 -5.48 15.50
C ASP A 272 -3.24 -5.11 16.21
N GLY A 273 -2.08 -5.42 15.62
CA GLY A 273 -0.76 -5.07 16.13
C GLY A 273 -0.26 -3.66 15.81
N LYS A 274 -1.05 -2.79 15.15
CA LYS A 274 -0.66 -1.40 14.87
C LYS A 274 -1.14 -0.46 15.96
N ASP A 275 -0.24 0.41 16.42
CA ASP A 275 -0.52 1.42 17.45
C ASP A 275 -1.65 2.37 17.03
N VAL A 276 -1.72 2.72 15.73
CA VAL A 276 -2.80 3.54 15.16
C VAL A 276 -3.58 2.72 14.12
N GLN A 277 -4.80 2.32 14.48
CA GLN A 277 -5.69 1.57 13.58
C GLN A 277 -6.52 2.47 12.66
N GLN A 278 -6.89 3.67 13.14
CA GLN A 278 -7.66 4.65 12.39
C GLN A 278 -7.14 6.05 12.68
N VAL A 279 -6.88 6.82 11.63
CA VAL A 279 -6.47 8.21 11.73
C VAL A 279 -7.73 9.05 11.82
N ARG A 280 -7.97 9.62 13.00
CA ARG A 280 -9.16 10.42 13.30
C ARG A 280 -8.88 11.92 13.45
N VAL A 281 -7.60 12.29 13.42
CA VAL A 281 -7.13 13.68 13.55
C VAL A 281 -6.22 13.99 12.37
N ILE A 282 -6.34 15.20 11.85
CA ILE A 282 -5.69 15.63 10.60
C ILE A 282 -5.26 17.08 10.76
N LYS A 283 -4.17 17.47 10.10
CA LYS A 283 -3.71 18.85 10.10
C LYS A 283 -4.49 19.71 9.11
N ASP A 284 -4.79 20.94 9.51
CA ASP A 284 -5.24 21.99 8.59
C ASP A 284 -4.10 22.47 7.67
N ARG A 285 -4.31 23.59 6.97
CA ARG A 285 -3.28 24.16 6.07
C ARG A 285 -2.10 24.74 6.84
N ASP A 286 -2.36 25.31 8.01
CA ASP A 286 -1.36 25.97 8.86
C ASP A 286 -0.60 24.97 9.76
N GLY A 287 -0.90 23.68 9.62
CA GLY A 287 -0.26 22.60 10.37
C GLY A 287 -0.85 22.34 11.75
N ARG A 288 -1.95 23.00 12.12
CA ARG A 288 -2.66 22.77 13.39
C ARG A 288 -3.51 21.51 13.31
N VAL A 289 -3.53 20.74 14.39
CA VAL A 289 -4.22 19.45 14.42
C VAL A 289 -5.71 19.65 14.70
N LEU A 290 -6.54 19.25 13.74
CA LEU A 290 -7.99 19.22 13.85
C LEU A 290 -8.44 17.97 14.61
N THR A 291 -9.28 18.16 15.63
CA THR A 291 -9.75 17.10 16.54
C THR A 291 -11.25 16.87 16.48
N SER A 292 -12.05 17.84 16.01
CA SER A 292 -13.50 17.67 15.89
C SER A 292 -13.87 16.87 14.63
N GLU A 293 -14.88 16.01 14.72
CA GLU A 293 -15.27 15.13 13.60
C GLU A 293 -15.71 15.94 12.36
N GLU A 294 -16.43 17.06 12.57
CA GLU A 294 -16.87 17.96 11.51
C GLU A 294 -15.72 18.69 10.82
N SER A 295 -14.74 19.21 11.58
CA SER A 295 -13.58 19.91 10.99
C SER A 295 -12.71 18.93 10.19
N VAL A 296 -12.54 17.70 10.66
CA VAL A 296 -11.82 16.65 9.93
C VAL A 296 -12.54 16.26 8.65
N GLN A 297 -13.87 16.13 8.66
CA GLN A 297 -14.66 15.88 7.46
C GLN A 297 -14.55 17.04 6.45
N ARG A 298 -14.70 18.28 6.92
CA ARG A 298 -14.57 19.47 6.07
C ARG A 298 -13.20 19.57 5.44
N ARG A 299 -12.13 19.36 6.23
CA ARG A 299 -10.75 19.37 5.73
C ARG A 299 -10.49 18.31 4.65
N TRP A 300 -11.08 17.13 4.78
CA TRP A 300 -11.02 16.08 3.76
C TRP A 300 -11.75 16.47 2.48
N LYS A 301 -12.95 17.05 2.60
CA LYS A 301 -13.74 17.56 1.48
C LYS A 301 -12.94 18.61 0.73
N GLU A 302 -12.54 19.69 1.42
CA GLU A 302 -11.72 20.78 0.87
C GLU A 302 -10.50 20.25 0.13
N TYR A 303 -9.71 19.35 0.75
CA TYR A 303 -8.51 18.81 0.12
C TYR A 303 -8.79 18.09 -1.20
N PHE A 304 -9.80 17.22 -1.24
CA PHE A 304 -10.08 16.41 -2.42
C PHE A 304 -10.89 17.16 -3.48
N GLU A 305 -11.74 18.09 -3.06
CA GLU A 305 -12.49 18.99 -3.95
C GLU A 305 -11.53 19.90 -4.71
N GLU A 306 -10.58 20.55 -4.01
CA GLU A 306 -9.52 21.33 -4.67
C GLU A 306 -8.69 20.45 -5.60
N LEU A 307 -8.24 19.29 -5.11
CA LEU A 307 -7.42 18.37 -5.91
C LEU A 307 -8.10 17.94 -7.22
N MET A 308 -9.41 17.73 -7.22
CA MET A 308 -10.15 17.19 -8.36
C MET A 308 -10.81 18.26 -9.25
N ASN A 309 -10.70 19.54 -8.89
CA ASN A 309 -11.30 20.64 -9.65
C ASN A 309 -10.28 21.73 -10.03
N GLU A 310 -9.08 21.72 -9.47
CA GLU A 310 -8.00 22.62 -9.89
C GLU A 310 -7.26 22.03 -11.11
N GLU A 311 -7.39 22.73 -12.24
CA GLU A 311 -6.67 22.47 -13.49
C GLU A 311 -5.37 23.30 -13.54
N ASN A 312 -4.31 22.75 -14.12
CA ASN A 312 -3.08 23.50 -14.34
C ASN A 312 -3.24 24.44 -15.56
N GLU A 313 -2.49 25.54 -15.58
CA GLU A 313 -2.39 26.40 -16.76
C GLU A 313 -1.94 25.60 -17.99
N ARG A 314 -2.58 25.86 -19.14
CA ARG A 314 -2.26 25.21 -20.41
C ARG A 314 -2.65 26.07 -21.61
N GLU A 315 -2.03 25.78 -22.74
CA GLU A 315 -2.41 26.33 -24.03
C GLU A 315 -3.70 25.67 -24.52
N LYS A 316 -4.69 26.51 -24.88
CA LYS A 316 -5.89 26.03 -25.55
C LYS A 316 -5.55 25.64 -26.98
N ARG A 317 -6.14 24.54 -27.46
CA ARG A 317 -6.00 24.12 -28.85
C ARG A 317 -6.93 24.99 -29.71
N VAL A 318 -6.37 25.60 -30.75
CA VAL A 318 -7.09 26.45 -31.71
C VAL A 318 -7.67 25.62 -32.85
N GLU A 319 -6.99 24.52 -33.20
CA GLU A 319 -7.39 23.61 -34.28
C GLU A 319 -8.25 22.46 -33.76
N GLY A 320 -9.42 22.26 -34.38
CA GLY A 320 -10.26 21.08 -34.19
C GLY A 320 -9.64 19.85 -34.87
N VAL A 321 -9.77 18.68 -34.24
CA VAL A 321 -9.50 17.40 -34.91
C VAL A 321 -10.77 16.96 -35.60
N ASN A 322 -10.67 16.52 -36.86
CA ASN A 322 -11.80 15.94 -37.57
C ASN A 322 -12.35 14.75 -36.77
N SER A 323 -13.63 14.79 -36.46
CA SER A 323 -14.33 13.68 -35.81
C SER A 323 -14.38 12.49 -36.77
N VAL A 324 -13.93 11.34 -36.31
CA VAL A 324 -14.04 10.09 -37.07
C VAL A 324 -15.44 9.53 -36.87
N GLU A 325 -16.34 9.82 -37.81
CA GLU A 325 -17.69 9.23 -37.83
C GLU A 325 -17.63 7.82 -38.40
N GLN A 326 -17.47 6.84 -37.51
CA GLN A 326 -17.53 5.41 -37.85
C GLN A 326 -18.75 4.77 -37.22
N LYS A 327 -19.43 3.91 -37.99
CA LYS A 327 -20.52 3.09 -37.46
C LYS A 327 -19.95 2.11 -36.44
N VAL A 328 -20.40 2.22 -35.21
CA VAL A 328 -19.99 1.32 -34.12
C VAL A 328 -20.92 0.12 -34.06
N ASP A 329 -20.34 -1.09 -34.10
CA ASP A 329 -21.08 -2.33 -33.97
C ASP A 329 -21.76 -2.50 -32.61
N LYS A 330 -22.88 -3.22 -32.58
CA LYS A 330 -23.53 -3.64 -31.33
C LYS A 330 -22.60 -4.51 -30.48
N ILE A 331 -22.72 -4.37 -29.16
CA ILE A 331 -22.02 -5.15 -28.15
C ILE A 331 -22.58 -6.57 -28.11
N ARG A 332 -21.70 -7.54 -28.35
CA ARG A 332 -22.05 -8.96 -28.34
C ARG A 332 -22.02 -9.52 -26.92
N LYS A 333 -22.88 -10.51 -26.65
CA LYS A 333 -22.93 -11.25 -25.37
C LYS A 333 -21.55 -11.82 -24.97
N ASP A 334 -20.74 -12.26 -25.93
CA ASP A 334 -19.39 -12.79 -25.68
C ASP A 334 -18.41 -11.75 -25.11
N GLU A 335 -18.54 -10.48 -25.51
CA GLU A 335 -17.70 -9.41 -24.98
C GLU A 335 -18.01 -9.16 -23.51
N VAL A 336 -19.29 -9.15 -23.17
CA VAL A 336 -19.77 -9.05 -21.78
C VAL A 336 -19.32 -10.25 -20.96
N ARG A 337 -19.43 -11.47 -21.50
CA ARG A 337 -18.96 -12.70 -20.82
C ARG A 337 -17.45 -12.64 -20.53
N LYS A 338 -16.65 -12.17 -21.49
CA LYS A 338 -15.20 -11.93 -21.31
C LYS A 338 -14.93 -10.87 -20.24
N ALA A 339 -15.68 -9.77 -20.24
CA ALA A 339 -15.55 -8.71 -19.24
C ALA A 339 -15.88 -9.20 -17.82
N LEU A 340 -17.00 -9.91 -17.63
CA LEU A 340 -17.41 -10.51 -16.36
C LEU A 340 -16.40 -11.54 -15.84
N LYS A 341 -15.81 -12.36 -16.73
CA LYS A 341 -14.77 -13.32 -16.36
C LYS A 341 -13.51 -12.63 -15.85
N ARG A 342 -13.16 -11.45 -16.39
CA ARG A 342 -12.00 -10.65 -15.93
C ARG A 342 -12.26 -9.92 -14.60
N MET A 343 -13.52 -9.72 -14.21
CA MET A 343 -13.85 -9.08 -12.92
C MET A 343 -13.47 -9.97 -11.74
N LYS A 344 -12.76 -9.41 -10.76
CA LYS A 344 -12.36 -10.12 -9.53
C LYS A 344 -13.47 -10.00 -8.47
N SER A 345 -13.86 -11.12 -7.88
CA SER A 345 -14.78 -11.17 -6.74
C SER A 345 -14.08 -10.74 -5.43
N GLY A 346 -14.85 -10.33 -4.42
CA GLY A 346 -14.41 -9.91 -3.10
C GLY A 346 -13.91 -8.45 -3.06
N LYS A 347 -14.40 -7.62 -3.98
CA LYS A 347 -14.06 -6.19 -4.06
C LYS A 347 -15.10 -5.34 -3.33
N ALA A 348 -14.66 -4.19 -2.81
CA ALA A 348 -15.55 -3.25 -2.14
C ALA A 348 -16.48 -2.59 -3.16
N VAL A 349 -17.78 -2.63 -2.90
CA VAL A 349 -18.84 -2.09 -3.76
C VAL A 349 -18.88 -0.56 -3.74
N GLY A 350 -19.40 0.00 -4.84
CA GLY A 350 -19.74 1.42 -4.95
C GLY A 350 -21.04 1.78 -4.22
N PRO A 351 -21.58 2.98 -4.47
CA PRO A 351 -22.83 3.45 -3.87
C PRO A 351 -24.06 2.64 -4.25
N ASP A 352 -24.04 1.99 -5.42
CA ASP A 352 -25.13 1.14 -5.94
C ASP A 352 -25.39 -0.12 -5.10
N ASP A 353 -24.44 -0.52 -4.24
CA ASP A 353 -24.45 -1.74 -3.42
C ASP A 353 -24.70 -3.04 -4.20
N ILE A 354 -24.31 -3.11 -5.48
CA ILE A 354 -24.42 -4.31 -6.32
C ILE A 354 -23.01 -4.86 -6.63
N PRO A 355 -22.58 -5.96 -6.00
CA PRO A 355 -21.29 -6.57 -6.28
C PRO A 355 -21.29 -7.40 -7.57
N VAL A 356 -20.09 -7.72 -8.09
CA VAL A 356 -19.97 -8.47 -9.35
C VAL A 356 -20.39 -9.93 -9.18
N GLU A 357 -20.38 -10.41 -7.95
CA GLU A 357 -20.89 -11.71 -7.54
C GLU A 357 -22.37 -11.89 -7.87
N VAL A 358 -23.17 -10.82 -7.85
CA VAL A 358 -24.58 -10.88 -8.28
C VAL A 358 -24.64 -11.24 -9.76
N TRP A 359 -23.95 -10.48 -10.61
CA TRP A 359 -23.91 -10.75 -12.05
C TRP A 359 -23.35 -12.13 -12.39
N LYS A 360 -22.35 -12.60 -11.64
CA LYS A 360 -21.82 -13.97 -11.80
C LYS A 360 -22.81 -15.04 -11.33
N CYS A 361 -23.55 -14.80 -10.25
CA CYS A 361 -24.59 -15.71 -9.79
C CYS A 361 -25.71 -15.78 -10.83
N LEU A 362 -26.14 -14.68 -11.44
CA LEU A 362 -27.23 -14.70 -12.42
C LEU A 362 -26.88 -15.35 -13.78
N GLY A 363 -25.60 -15.56 -14.10
CA GLY A 363 -25.18 -16.31 -15.27
C GLY A 363 -25.60 -15.67 -16.59
N GLU A 364 -26.20 -16.44 -17.49
CA GLU A 364 -26.59 -15.97 -18.84
C GLU A 364 -27.68 -14.89 -18.81
N ALA A 365 -28.60 -14.91 -17.85
CA ALA A 365 -29.60 -13.84 -17.70
C ALA A 365 -28.95 -12.48 -17.44
N ALA A 366 -27.85 -12.44 -16.68
CA ALA A 366 -27.06 -11.23 -16.50
C ALA A 366 -26.30 -10.83 -17.77
N VAL A 367 -25.76 -11.78 -18.53
CA VAL A 367 -25.06 -11.48 -19.78
C VAL A 367 -26.01 -10.85 -20.80
N GLU A 368 -27.22 -11.36 -20.91
CA GLU A 368 -28.26 -10.83 -21.78
C GLU A 368 -28.70 -9.43 -21.39
N PHE A 369 -29.08 -9.23 -20.12
CA PHE A 369 -29.45 -7.92 -19.60
C PHE A 369 -28.33 -6.89 -19.78
N LEU A 370 -27.09 -7.22 -19.39
CA LEU A 370 -25.97 -6.30 -19.49
C LEU A 370 -25.64 -5.98 -20.96
N ALA A 371 -25.75 -6.94 -21.88
CA ALA A 371 -25.57 -6.65 -23.30
C ALA A 371 -26.64 -5.68 -23.83
N ASN A 372 -27.91 -5.87 -23.46
CA ASN A 372 -29.00 -4.98 -23.87
C ASN A 372 -28.83 -3.57 -23.26
N LEU A 373 -28.51 -3.50 -21.97
CA LEU A 373 -28.23 -2.24 -21.27
C LEU A 373 -27.06 -1.49 -21.92
N PHE A 374 -25.95 -2.19 -22.16
CA PHE A 374 -24.76 -1.61 -22.79
C PHE A 374 -25.01 -1.14 -24.23
N ASN A 375 -25.81 -1.87 -25.00
CA ASN A 375 -26.23 -1.42 -26.32
C ASN A 375 -27.12 -0.19 -26.27
N ARG A 376 -28.03 -0.09 -25.29
CA ARG A 376 -28.83 1.11 -25.07
C ARG A 376 -27.99 2.32 -24.68
N VAL A 377 -27.04 2.15 -23.75
CA VAL A 377 -26.07 3.20 -23.39
C VAL A 377 -25.25 3.62 -24.61
N LEU A 378 -24.85 2.67 -25.46
CA LEU A 378 -24.13 2.98 -26.68
C LEU A 378 -25.01 3.71 -27.69
N GLU A 379 -26.29 3.35 -27.84
CA GLU A 379 -27.24 3.99 -28.75
C GLU A 379 -27.63 5.40 -28.30
N SER A 380 -27.91 5.59 -27.01
CA SER A 380 -28.30 6.89 -26.42
C SER A 380 -27.13 7.81 -26.09
N GLU A 381 -25.91 7.27 -26.02
CA GLU A 381 -24.70 7.97 -25.54
C GLU A 381 -24.85 8.46 -24.07
N ARG A 382 -25.76 7.85 -23.30
CA ARG A 382 -26.09 8.22 -21.92
C ARG A 382 -26.09 7.01 -21.00
N MET A 383 -25.28 7.07 -19.95
CA MET A 383 -25.26 6.05 -18.90
C MET A 383 -26.26 6.35 -17.77
N PRO A 384 -26.65 5.34 -16.96
CA PRO A 384 -27.50 5.54 -15.80
C PRO A 384 -26.95 6.58 -14.82
N GLU A 385 -27.80 7.48 -14.32
CA GLU A 385 -27.40 8.57 -13.41
C GLU A 385 -26.81 8.05 -12.08
N GLU A 386 -27.27 6.89 -11.60
CA GLU A 386 -26.71 6.25 -10.40
C GLU A 386 -25.21 5.92 -10.53
N TRP A 387 -24.72 5.65 -11.75
CA TRP A 387 -23.30 5.34 -11.98
C TRP A 387 -22.38 6.55 -11.83
N ARG A 388 -22.92 7.77 -11.88
CA ARG A 388 -22.16 9.04 -11.69
C ARG A 388 -21.72 9.26 -10.25
N ARG A 389 -22.31 8.52 -9.28
CA ARG A 389 -22.00 8.66 -7.85
C ARG A 389 -20.86 7.72 -7.45
N SER A 390 -19.91 8.25 -6.69
CA SER A 390 -18.77 7.47 -6.19
C SER A 390 -18.45 7.78 -4.73
N VAL A 391 -17.76 6.84 -4.07
CA VAL A 391 -17.22 7.05 -2.71
C VAL A 391 -15.70 6.99 -2.75
N LEU A 392 -15.06 8.09 -2.41
CA LEU A 392 -13.61 8.19 -2.28
C LEU A 392 -13.16 7.69 -0.91
N VAL A 393 -12.18 6.79 -0.89
CA VAL A 393 -11.53 6.32 0.35
C VAL A 393 -10.06 6.77 0.36
N PRO A 394 -9.64 7.60 1.33
CA PRO A 394 -8.25 8.00 1.47
C PRO A 394 -7.40 6.83 2.01
N ILE A 395 -6.37 6.46 1.27
CA ILE A 395 -5.41 5.40 1.64
C ILE A 395 -4.05 6.02 1.87
N PHE A 396 -3.51 5.85 3.08
CA PHE A 396 -2.20 6.38 3.44
C PHE A 396 -1.08 5.74 2.59
N LYS A 397 -0.19 6.57 2.04
CA LYS A 397 0.92 6.13 1.18
C LYS A 397 2.05 5.41 1.94
N ASN A 398 1.93 5.26 3.27
CA ASN A 398 2.96 4.72 4.17
C ASN A 398 4.27 5.51 4.12
N LYS A 399 4.17 6.82 3.91
CA LYS A 399 5.29 7.77 3.84
C LYS A 399 4.82 9.14 4.34
N GLY A 400 5.72 9.85 5.03
CA GLY A 400 5.44 11.18 5.57
C GLY A 400 4.54 11.17 6.81
N ASP A 401 4.07 12.35 7.19
CA ASP A 401 3.15 12.55 8.31
C ASP A 401 1.76 11.94 8.01
N VAL A 402 1.31 11.06 8.89
CA VAL A 402 0.00 10.39 8.85
C VAL A 402 -1.14 11.38 9.01
N GLN A 403 -0.91 12.54 9.63
CA GLN A 403 -1.92 13.58 9.83
C GLN A 403 -2.06 14.52 8.62
N SER A 404 -1.18 14.45 7.63
CA SER A 404 -1.23 15.32 6.45
C SER A 404 -2.03 14.68 5.31
N CYS A 405 -3.03 15.40 4.77
CA CYS A 405 -3.88 14.92 3.68
C CYS A 405 -3.09 14.56 2.41
N SER A 406 -2.00 15.27 2.10
CA SER A 406 -1.19 15.05 0.89
C SER A 406 -0.51 13.68 0.82
N ASN A 407 -0.32 13.06 1.99
CA ASN A 407 0.24 11.72 2.12
C ASN A 407 -0.78 10.59 1.92
N TYR A 408 -2.00 10.93 1.50
CA TYR A 408 -3.04 9.96 1.16
C TYR A 408 -3.28 9.92 -0.35
N ARG A 409 -3.74 8.76 -0.82
CA ARG A 409 -4.24 8.55 -2.18
C ARG A 409 -5.73 8.30 -2.10
N GLY A 410 -6.53 9.08 -2.84
CA GLY A 410 -7.98 8.91 -2.90
C GLY A 410 -8.37 7.83 -3.91
N ILE A 411 -8.90 6.70 -3.44
CA ILE A 411 -9.40 5.65 -4.33
C ILE A 411 -10.92 5.72 -4.42
N LYS A 412 -11.45 5.86 -5.64
CA LYS A 412 -12.89 5.90 -5.92
C LYS A 412 -13.47 4.48 -5.96
N LEU A 413 -14.47 4.24 -5.13
CA LEU A 413 -15.37 3.10 -5.20
C LEU A 413 -16.55 3.50 -6.10
N MET A 414 -16.63 2.86 -7.26
CA MET A 414 -17.64 3.09 -8.30
C MET A 414 -18.46 1.81 -8.51
N SER A 415 -19.59 1.94 -9.19
CA SER A 415 -20.44 0.79 -9.55
C SER A 415 -19.62 -0.33 -10.18
N HIS A 416 -19.84 -1.57 -9.74
CA HIS A 416 -19.21 -2.71 -10.38
C HIS A 416 -19.75 -2.95 -11.79
N THR A 417 -21.01 -2.60 -12.05
CA THR A 417 -21.63 -2.71 -13.37
C THR A 417 -20.99 -1.73 -14.35
N MET A 418 -20.78 -0.47 -13.94
CA MET A 418 -20.01 0.50 -14.71
C MET A 418 -18.60 -0.01 -15.04
N LYS A 419 -17.93 -0.71 -14.12
CA LYS A 419 -16.61 -1.32 -14.39
C LYS A 419 -16.65 -2.48 -15.39
N VAL A 420 -17.78 -3.16 -15.53
CA VAL A 420 -17.98 -4.18 -16.59
C VAL A 420 -18.11 -3.46 -17.93
N TRP A 421 -18.92 -2.40 -18.00
CA TRP A 421 -19.05 -1.53 -19.17
C TRP A 421 -17.69 -0.99 -19.61
N GLU A 422 -16.93 -0.38 -18.70
CA GLU A 422 -15.57 0.13 -18.92
C GLU A 422 -14.65 -0.92 -19.56
N ARG A 423 -14.74 -2.18 -19.13
CA ARG A 423 -13.91 -3.26 -19.69
C ARG A 423 -14.31 -3.66 -21.10
N VAL A 424 -15.59 -3.57 -21.44
CA VAL A 424 -16.06 -3.81 -22.81
C VAL A 424 -15.53 -2.69 -23.70
N VAL A 425 -15.72 -1.42 -23.30
CA VAL A 425 -15.22 -0.25 -24.03
C VAL A 425 -13.69 -0.30 -24.18
N GLU A 426 -12.94 -0.56 -23.09
CA GLU A 426 -11.48 -0.71 -23.12
C GLU A 426 -11.03 -1.77 -24.13
N ALA A 427 -11.69 -2.94 -24.15
CA ALA A 427 -11.34 -4.03 -25.05
C ALA A 427 -11.57 -3.69 -26.52
N ARG A 428 -12.52 -2.80 -26.82
CA ARG A 428 -12.77 -2.30 -28.18
C ARG A 428 -11.79 -1.19 -28.56
N LEU A 429 -11.56 -0.22 -27.68
CA LEU A 429 -10.60 0.87 -27.94
C LEU A 429 -9.18 0.36 -28.18
N ARG A 430 -8.75 -0.69 -27.46
CA ARG A 430 -7.44 -1.32 -27.66
C ARG A 430 -7.25 -1.99 -29.03
N LYS A 431 -8.31 -2.18 -29.81
CA LYS A 431 -8.21 -2.69 -31.20
C LYS A 431 -8.02 -1.57 -32.22
N VAL A 432 -8.39 -0.35 -31.84
CA VAL A 432 -8.36 0.83 -32.72
C VAL A 432 -7.12 1.66 -32.44
N VAL A 433 -6.76 1.82 -31.17
CA VAL A 433 -5.64 2.65 -30.75
C VAL A 433 -4.40 1.81 -30.50
N GLU A 434 -3.36 2.10 -31.26
CA GLU A 434 -1.99 1.63 -31.01
C GLU A 434 -1.26 2.63 -30.12
N ILE A 435 -0.57 2.12 -29.09
CA ILE A 435 0.21 2.92 -28.15
C ILE A 435 1.68 2.58 -28.38
N CYS A 436 2.54 3.60 -28.32
CA CYS A 436 3.97 3.47 -28.61
C CYS A 436 4.70 2.39 -27.80
N GLU A 437 5.81 1.94 -28.38
CA GLU A 437 6.67 0.92 -27.79
C GLU A 437 7.35 1.35 -26.48
N GLN A 438 7.60 2.66 -26.33
CA GLN A 438 8.25 3.27 -25.17
C GLN A 438 7.36 3.27 -23.92
N GLN A 439 6.04 3.08 -24.07
CA GLN A 439 5.11 2.96 -22.96
C GLN A 439 5.02 1.51 -22.48
N TYR A 440 5.55 1.25 -21.29
CA TYR A 440 5.53 -0.05 -20.60
C TYR A 440 4.37 -0.16 -19.60
N GLY A 441 3.85 0.97 -19.12
CA GLY A 441 2.78 1.04 -18.13
C GLY A 441 1.43 0.64 -18.73
N PHE A 442 0.70 -0.26 -18.05
CA PHE A 442 -0.65 -0.70 -18.44
C PHE A 442 -0.80 -1.32 -19.84
N MET A 443 0.32 -1.71 -20.46
CA MET A 443 0.35 -2.35 -21.77
C MET A 443 0.41 -3.87 -21.66
N PRO A 444 -0.35 -4.61 -22.50
CA PRO A 444 -0.25 -6.07 -22.54
C PRO A 444 1.15 -6.50 -22.94
N ARG A 445 1.62 -7.61 -22.37
CA ARG A 445 2.93 -8.22 -22.68
C ARG A 445 4.15 -7.33 -22.37
N LYS A 446 3.99 -6.22 -21.66
CA LYS A 446 5.07 -5.41 -21.07
C LYS A 446 4.97 -5.43 -19.55
N SER A 447 6.09 -5.32 -18.87
CA SER A 447 6.24 -5.41 -17.42
C SER A 447 7.25 -4.38 -16.91
N THR A 448 7.27 -4.17 -15.60
CA THR A 448 8.30 -3.33 -14.96
C THR A 448 9.70 -3.91 -15.14
N THR A 449 9.82 -5.24 -15.21
CA THR A 449 11.10 -5.93 -15.42
C THR A 449 11.71 -5.58 -16.77
N ASP A 450 10.91 -5.38 -17.83
CA ASP A 450 11.40 -4.96 -19.16
C ASP A 450 12.16 -3.63 -19.09
N ALA A 451 11.53 -2.59 -18.54
CA ALA A 451 12.12 -1.26 -18.44
C ALA A 451 13.31 -1.23 -17.47
N ILE A 452 13.22 -1.94 -16.32
CA ILE A 452 14.35 -2.07 -15.39
C ILE A 452 15.54 -2.75 -16.06
N PHE A 453 15.28 -3.84 -16.80
CA PHE A 453 16.31 -4.59 -17.50
C PHE A 453 17.00 -3.73 -18.57
N ALA A 454 16.21 -3.06 -19.42
CA ALA A 454 16.71 -2.18 -20.47
C ALA A 454 17.64 -1.10 -19.91
N LEU A 455 17.19 -0.38 -18.89
CA LEU A 455 17.99 0.65 -18.22
C LEU A 455 19.27 0.08 -17.62
N ARG A 456 19.21 -1.07 -16.95
CA ARG A 456 20.40 -1.69 -16.32
C ARG A 456 21.45 -2.11 -17.35
N ILE A 457 21.03 -2.71 -18.46
CA ILE A 457 21.94 -3.12 -19.53
C ILE A 457 22.57 -1.89 -20.20
N LEU A 458 21.78 -0.83 -20.44
CA LEU A 458 22.30 0.44 -20.96
C LEU A 458 23.37 1.01 -20.01
N MET A 459 23.05 1.18 -18.73
CA MET A 459 24.01 1.66 -17.72
C MET A 459 25.25 0.77 -17.63
N GLU A 460 25.10 -0.55 -17.72
CA GLU A 460 26.21 -1.51 -17.72
C GLU A 460 27.14 -1.32 -18.93
N LYS A 461 26.61 -1.10 -20.13
CA LYS A 461 27.39 -0.89 -21.35
C LYS A 461 28.18 0.41 -21.32
N TYR A 462 27.56 1.52 -20.92
CA TYR A 462 28.26 2.81 -20.79
C TYR A 462 29.30 2.78 -19.67
N ARG A 463 28.98 2.13 -18.54
CA ARG A 463 29.93 1.87 -17.47
C ARG A 463 31.17 1.15 -17.99
N ASP A 464 30.97 0.00 -18.64
CA ASP A 464 32.06 -0.83 -19.13
C ASP A 464 32.85 -0.14 -20.26
N GLY A 465 32.19 0.60 -21.14
CA GLY A 465 32.83 1.36 -22.22
C GLY A 465 33.55 2.65 -21.79
N GLN A 466 33.56 2.97 -20.50
CA GLN A 466 34.19 4.19 -19.94
C GLN A 466 33.67 5.50 -20.57
N LYS A 467 32.38 5.52 -20.92
CA LYS A 467 31.67 6.70 -21.43
C LYS A 467 30.63 7.18 -20.43
N GLU A 468 30.37 8.48 -20.44
CA GLU A 468 29.32 9.08 -19.62
C GLU A 468 27.94 8.66 -20.14
N LEU A 469 27.01 8.47 -19.22
CA LEU A 469 25.60 8.29 -19.52
C LEU A 469 24.80 9.10 -18.51
N HIS A 470 23.96 9.98 -19.04
CA HIS A 470 23.13 10.89 -18.28
C HIS A 470 21.70 10.37 -18.28
N CYS A 471 21.14 10.12 -17.10
CA CYS A 471 19.77 9.63 -16.93
C CYS A 471 18.98 10.58 -16.04
N VAL A 472 17.87 11.12 -16.55
CA VAL A 472 16.92 11.92 -15.77
C VAL A 472 15.65 11.12 -15.56
N PHE A 473 15.22 11.02 -14.31
CA PHE A 473 13.98 10.36 -13.89
C PHE A 473 12.94 11.43 -13.59
N VAL A 474 11.93 11.54 -14.45
CA VAL A 474 10.88 12.56 -14.38
C VAL A 474 9.62 11.95 -13.75
N ASP A 475 9.04 12.66 -12.78
CA ASP A 475 7.78 12.32 -12.10
C ASP A 475 6.78 13.45 -12.33
N LEU A 476 5.50 13.14 -12.52
CA LEU A 476 4.44 14.13 -12.75
C LEU A 476 3.65 14.42 -11.48
N GLU A 477 3.23 15.67 -11.32
CA GLU A 477 2.46 16.10 -10.15
C GLU A 477 1.01 15.60 -10.22
N LYS A 478 0.72 14.56 -9.43
CA LYS A 478 -0.63 14.01 -9.28
C LYS A 478 -1.28 13.71 -10.66
N ALA A 479 -0.51 13.08 -11.54
CA ALA A 479 -0.80 12.96 -12.97
C ALA A 479 -2.25 12.59 -13.29
N TYR A 480 -2.83 11.59 -12.60
CA TYR A 480 -4.21 11.17 -12.81
C TYR A 480 -5.23 12.23 -12.43
N ASP A 481 -5.00 12.93 -11.32
CA ASP A 481 -5.94 13.90 -10.76
C ASP A 481 -5.94 15.22 -11.56
N ARG A 482 -4.88 15.49 -12.33
CA ARG A 482 -4.67 16.75 -13.06
C ARG A 482 -4.90 16.69 -14.56
N VAL A 483 -5.23 15.53 -15.15
CA VAL A 483 -5.48 15.41 -16.59
C VAL A 483 -6.65 16.31 -17.00
N PRO A 484 -6.44 17.30 -17.89
CA PRO A 484 -7.54 18.10 -18.44
C PRO A 484 -8.46 17.24 -19.31
N ARG A 485 -9.78 17.33 -19.09
CA ARG A 485 -10.75 16.51 -19.82
C ARG A 485 -10.80 16.84 -21.31
N GLU A 486 -10.73 18.13 -21.66
CA GLU A 486 -10.70 18.55 -23.06
C GLU A 486 -9.49 17.99 -23.81
N GLU A 487 -8.32 17.95 -23.17
CA GLU A 487 -7.12 17.36 -23.75
C GLU A 487 -7.28 15.85 -23.93
N LEU A 488 -7.92 15.15 -22.98
CA LEU A 488 -8.26 13.74 -23.14
C LEU A 488 -9.15 13.50 -24.37
N TRP A 489 -10.21 14.29 -24.57
CA TRP A 489 -11.10 14.15 -25.72
C TRP A 489 -10.34 14.39 -27.03
N TYR A 490 -9.49 15.40 -27.07
CA TYR A 490 -8.62 15.68 -28.20
C TYR A 490 -7.70 14.50 -28.51
N CYS A 491 -6.98 13.97 -27.51
CA CYS A 491 -6.08 12.83 -27.68
C CYS A 491 -6.81 11.58 -28.18
N MET A 492 -8.03 11.32 -27.71
CA MET A 492 -8.84 10.22 -28.21
C MET A 492 -9.17 10.38 -29.70
N ARG A 493 -9.63 11.57 -30.12
CA ARG A 493 -9.94 11.84 -31.53
C ARG A 493 -8.71 11.73 -32.42
N LYS A 494 -7.58 12.31 -32.00
CA LYS A 494 -6.31 12.25 -32.73
C LYS A 494 -5.79 10.81 -32.87
N SER A 495 -6.08 9.95 -31.89
CA SER A 495 -5.75 8.52 -31.94
C SER A 495 -6.71 7.67 -32.80
N GLY A 496 -7.59 8.30 -33.58
CA GLY A 496 -8.53 7.61 -34.49
C GLY A 496 -9.73 6.96 -33.80
N VAL A 497 -10.02 7.32 -32.54
CA VAL A 497 -11.21 6.80 -31.84
C VAL A 497 -12.48 7.39 -32.45
N ALA A 498 -13.43 6.53 -32.78
CA ALA A 498 -14.74 6.96 -33.30
C ALA A 498 -15.45 7.91 -32.32
N GLU A 499 -16.07 8.97 -32.85
CA GLU A 499 -16.67 10.05 -32.05
C GLU A 499 -17.71 9.53 -31.05
N LYS A 500 -18.44 8.48 -31.43
CA LYS A 500 -19.41 7.81 -30.56
C LYS A 500 -18.80 7.26 -29.26
N TYR A 501 -17.58 6.71 -29.31
CA TYR A 501 -16.88 6.31 -28.09
C TYR A 501 -16.38 7.51 -27.30
N VAL A 502 -15.96 8.59 -27.97
CA VAL A 502 -15.55 9.83 -27.31
C VAL A 502 -16.72 10.38 -26.49
N ARG A 503 -17.91 10.48 -27.07
CA ARG A 503 -19.13 10.96 -26.37
C ARG A 503 -19.57 10.07 -25.21
N VAL A 504 -19.51 8.75 -25.40
CA VAL A 504 -19.76 7.79 -24.32
C VAL A 504 -18.79 7.98 -23.16
N VAL A 505 -17.50 8.18 -23.44
CA VAL A 505 -16.52 8.42 -22.38
C VAL A 505 -16.71 9.82 -21.79
N GLN A 506 -17.04 10.84 -22.57
CA GLN A 506 -17.41 12.17 -22.06
C GLN A 506 -18.54 12.08 -21.03
N ASP A 507 -19.62 11.39 -21.39
CA ASP A 507 -20.77 11.16 -20.50
C ASP A 507 -20.33 10.46 -19.21
N MET A 508 -19.33 9.56 -19.24
CA MET A 508 -18.83 8.92 -18.03
C MET A 508 -18.19 9.87 -17.01
N TYR A 509 -17.60 10.98 -17.46
CA TYR A 509 -16.92 11.94 -16.60
C TYR A 509 -17.79 13.15 -16.25
N GLU A 510 -18.75 13.51 -17.11
CA GLU A 510 -19.70 14.59 -16.86
C GLU A 510 -20.57 14.37 -15.62
N ARG A 511 -20.86 15.46 -14.90
CA ARG A 511 -21.77 15.46 -13.73
C ARG A 511 -21.42 14.41 -12.66
N SER A 512 -20.14 14.00 -12.60
CA SER A 512 -19.65 13.04 -11.62
C SER A 512 -19.64 13.64 -10.23
N ARG A 513 -20.21 12.91 -9.27
CA ARG A 513 -20.29 13.34 -7.86
C ARG A 513 -19.59 12.36 -6.93
N THR A 514 -18.94 12.87 -5.90
CA THR A 514 -18.21 12.03 -4.95
C THR A 514 -18.39 12.49 -3.51
N VAL A 515 -18.37 11.52 -2.59
CA VAL A 515 -18.25 11.73 -1.14
C VAL A 515 -16.95 11.13 -0.62
N VAL A 516 -16.33 11.69 0.41
CA VAL A 516 -15.13 11.12 1.04
C VAL A 516 -15.52 10.32 2.27
N ARG A 517 -15.18 9.03 2.29
CA ARG A 517 -15.37 8.14 3.45
C ARG A 517 -14.09 8.09 4.27
N CYS A 518 -14.07 8.82 5.38
CA CYS A 518 -12.97 8.85 6.33
C CYS A 518 -13.28 8.07 7.62
N ALA A 519 -12.37 8.08 8.60
CA ALA A 519 -12.53 7.32 9.84
C ALA A 519 -13.64 7.85 10.77
N VAL A 520 -13.98 9.13 10.64
CA VAL A 520 -15.01 9.82 11.45
C VAL A 520 -16.38 9.83 10.78
N GLY A 521 -16.48 9.60 9.47
CA GLY A 521 -17.76 9.57 8.75
C GLY A 521 -17.62 9.73 7.25
N GLN A 522 -18.74 10.02 6.58
CA GLN A 522 -18.76 10.46 5.19
C GLN A 522 -18.89 11.99 5.15
N THR A 523 -18.22 12.64 4.21
CA THR A 523 -18.39 14.07 3.95
C THR A 523 -19.66 14.33 3.15
N GLU A 524 -20.01 15.61 3.02
CA GLU A 524 -20.92 16.07 1.98
C GLU A 524 -20.39 15.74 0.58
N GLU A 525 -21.31 15.69 -0.38
CA GLU A 525 -21.04 15.44 -1.79
C GLU A 525 -20.46 16.70 -2.47
N PHE A 526 -19.55 16.49 -3.42
CA PHE A 526 -19.01 17.53 -4.29
C PHE A 526 -18.82 17.03 -5.73
N ASN A 527 -18.75 17.97 -6.67
CA ASN A 527 -18.56 17.69 -8.08
C ASN A 527 -17.08 17.44 -8.41
N VAL A 528 -16.83 16.60 -9.41
CA VAL A 528 -15.49 16.34 -9.93
C VAL A 528 -15.44 16.77 -11.39
N GLU A 529 -14.52 17.68 -11.70
CA GLU A 529 -14.43 18.36 -12.99
C GLU A 529 -13.12 18.07 -13.73
N VAL A 530 -12.05 17.73 -13.02
CA VAL A 530 -10.72 17.47 -13.58
C VAL A 530 -10.28 16.03 -13.28
N GLY A 531 -9.40 15.50 -14.12
CA GLY A 531 -8.70 14.25 -13.88
C GLY A 531 -9.49 12.98 -14.20
N LEU A 532 -8.76 11.88 -14.14
CA LEU A 532 -9.23 10.52 -14.38
C LEU A 532 -9.73 9.86 -13.09
N HIS A 533 -10.72 8.98 -13.20
CA HIS A 533 -11.23 8.26 -12.02
C HIS A 533 -10.22 7.22 -11.51
N GLN A 534 -9.59 7.49 -10.36
CA GLN A 534 -8.69 6.56 -9.68
C GLN A 534 -9.47 5.35 -9.11
N GLY A 535 -9.50 4.25 -9.86
CA GLY A 535 -10.25 3.04 -9.50
C GLY A 535 -11.14 2.50 -10.62
N SER A 536 -11.26 3.26 -11.72
CA SER A 536 -11.82 2.83 -13.01
C SER A 536 -10.99 1.72 -13.66
N ALA A 537 -11.66 0.86 -14.42
CA ALA A 537 -11.01 -0.10 -15.30
C ALA A 537 -10.51 0.54 -16.60
N LEU A 538 -11.13 1.64 -17.06
CA LEU A 538 -10.82 2.31 -18.32
C LEU A 538 -9.75 3.41 -18.17
N SER A 539 -9.75 4.16 -17.05
CA SER A 539 -8.80 5.26 -16.80
C SER A 539 -7.33 4.95 -17.11
N PRO A 540 -6.75 3.77 -16.77
CA PRO A 540 -5.35 3.50 -17.08
C PRO A 540 -5.03 3.47 -18.57
N PHE A 541 -5.99 3.05 -19.41
CA PHE A 541 -5.80 3.07 -20.86
C PHE A 541 -5.99 4.47 -21.42
N LEU A 542 -6.97 5.23 -20.93
CA LEU A 542 -7.14 6.64 -21.30
C LEU A 542 -5.90 7.47 -20.97
N PHE A 543 -5.29 7.23 -19.81
CA PHE A 543 -4.02 7.87 -19.44
C PHE A 543 -2.88 7.51 -20.41
N ALA A 544 -2.82 6.25 -20.85
CA ALA A 544 -1.82 5.82 -21.82
C ALA A 544 -2.00 6.53 -23.18
N ILE A 545 -3.24 6.73 -23.63
CA ILE A 545 -3.58 7.50 -24.85
C ILE A 545 -3.09 8.94 -24.73
N VAL A 546 -3.37 9.60 -23.60
CA VAL A 546 -2.91 10.99 -23.36
C VAL A 546 -1.39 11.05 -23.39
N MET A 547 -0.70 10.21 -22.61
CA MET A 547 0.77 10.21 -22.57
C MET A 547 1.39 9.90 -23.93
N ASP A 548 0.79 8.99 -24.70
CA ASP A 548 1.26 8.66 -26.05
C ASP A 548 1.22 9.88 -26.97
N GLN A 549 0.09 10.59 -27.00
CA GLN A 549 -0.11 11.77 -27.84
C GLN A 549 0.71 12.98 -27.40
N LEU A 550 0.86 13.19 -26.09
CA LEU A 550 1.66 14.29 -25.56
C LEU A 550 3.17 14.08 -25.77
N SER A 551 3.61 12.82 -25.86
CA SER A 551 5.03 12.48 -26.02
C SER A 551 5.47 12.30 -27.46
N GLU A 552 4.55 12.33 -28.44
CA GLU A 552 4.80 11.98 -29.84
C GLU A 552 6.01 12.70 -30.44
N GLU A 553 6.15 14.00 -30.19
CA GLU A 553 7.21 14.86 -30.76
C GLU A 553 8.55 14.78 -29.99
N VAL A 554 8.54 14.30 -28.74
CA VAL A 554 9.70 14.38 -27.83
C VAL A 554 10.28 13.02 -27.47
N ARG A 555 9.54 11.94 -27.69
CA ARG A 555 9.98 10.58 -27.38
C ARG A 555 11.03 10.10 -28.37
N GLN A 556 12.07 9.47 -27.84
CA GLN A 556 13.06 8.75 -28.61
C GLN A 556 12.82 7.25 -28.55
N GLU A 557 13.50 6.47 -29.37
CA GLU A 557 13.42 5.01 -29.28
C GLU A 557 13.91 4.50 -27.92
N SER A 558 13.29 3.42 -27.42
CA SER A 558 13.86 2.71 -26.28
C SER A 558 15.24 2.13 -26.66
N PRO A 559 16.24 2.18 -25.77
CA PRO A 559 16.16 2.51 -24.34
C PRO A 559 16.38 3.99 -23.98
N TRP A 560 16.48 4.92 -24.93
CA TRP A 560 16.74 6.34 -24.67
C TRP A 560 15.58 7.06 -23.99
N THR A 561 14.36 6.68 -24.33
CA THR A 561 13.15 7.07 -23.63
C THR A 561 12.40 5.81 -23.19
N MET A 562 12.03 5.77 -21.91
CA MET A 562 11.19 4.70 -21.33
C MET A 562 10.13 5.32 -20.42
N MET A 563 8.87 4.99 -20.65
CA MET A 563 7.74 5.46 -19.85
C MET A 563 7.05 4.28 -19.16
N PHE A 564 6.71 4.43 -17.89
CA PHE A 564 5.83 3.51 -17.19
C PHE A 564 4.72 4.31 -16.52
N ALA A 565 3.61 4.47 -17.23
CA ALA A 565 2.57 5.42 -16.86
C ALA A 565 3.16 6.83 -16.72
N ASP A 566 3.19 7.37 -15.51
CA ASP A 566 3.71 8.70 -15.15
C ASP A 566 5.22 8.74 -14.87
N ASP A 567 5.86 7.59 -14.64
CA ASP A 567 7.32 7.50 -14.43
C ASP A 567 8.04 7.53 -15.80
N ILE A 568 8.80 8.59 -16.09
CA ILE A 568 9.53 8.75 -17.36
C ILE A 568 11.05 8.71 -17.09
N VAL A 569 11.79 8.02 -17.96
CA VAL A 569 13.26 8.01 -17.95
C VAL A 569 13.76 8.51 -19.28
N ILE A 570 14.63 9.52 -19.23
CA ILE A 570 15.29 10.12 -20.39
C ILE A 570 16.79 9.87 -20.22
N CYS A 571 17.40 9.23 -21.22
CA CYS A 571 18.82 8.91 -21.24
C CYS A 571 19.50 9.64 -22.41
N SER A 572 20.73 10.09 -22.21
CA SER A 572 21.57 10.67 -23.27
C SER A 572 23.05 10.44 -22.98
N GLU A 573 23.86 10.50 -24.03
CA GLU A 573 25.33 10.40 -23.94
C GLU A 573 26.00 11.70 -23.49
N SER A 574 25.33 12.86 -23.65
CA SER A 574 25.82 14.16 -23.19
C SER A 574 24.84 14.84 -22.22
N ARG A 575 25.41 15.64 -21.32
CA ARG A 575 24.67 16.43 -20.33
C ARG A 575 23.78 17.46 -21.01
N GLU A 576 24.32 18.15 -22.00
CA GLU A 576 23.63 19.22 -22.73
C GLU A 576 22.41 18.66 -23.47
N GLN A 577 22.55 17.48 -24.09
CA GLN A 577 21.45 16.84 -24.79
C GLN A 577 20.37 16.31 -23.84
N VAL A 578 20.74 15.78 -22.66
CA VAL A 578 19.71 15.34 -21.69
C VAL A 578 18.96 16.54 -21.11
N GLU A 579 19.65 17.67 -20.91
CA GLU A 579 19.05 18.92 -20.45
C GLU A 579 18.08 19.47 -21.49
N GLU A 580 18.48 19.52 -22.76
CA GLU A 580 17.61 19.91 -23.86
C GLU A 580 16.39 18.98 -23.98
N ASN A 581 16.59 17.67 -23.89
CA ASN A 581 15.49 16.70 -23.95
C ASN A 581 14.55 16.87 -22.77
N LEU A 582 15.07 17.07 -21.56
CA LEU A 582 14.27 17.33 -20.37
C LEU A 582 13.41 18.59 -20.54
N GLU A 583 13.97 19.65 -21.11
CA GLU A 583 13.24 20.89 -21.40
C GLU A 583 12.14 20.68 -22.45
N ARG A 584 12.44 19.94 -23.53
CA ARG A 584 11.44 19.57 -24.54
C ARG A 584 10.30 18.76 -23.91
N TRP A 585 10.61 17.80 -23.05
CA TRP A 585 9.63 17.00 -22.31
C TRP A 585 8.78 17.84 -21.37
N ARG A 586 9.40 18.73 -20.58
CA ARG A 586 8.68 19.69 -19.73
C ARG A 586 7.71 20.50 -20.59
N PHE A 587 8.21 21.14 -21.65
CA PHE A 587 7.39 21.99 -22.50
C PHE A 587 6.21 21.22 -23.11
N ALA A 588 6.45 20.03 -23.67
CA ALA A 588 5.42 19.21 -24.30
C ALA A 588 4.29 18.82 -23.33
N LEU A 589 4.63 18.51 -22.07
CA LEU A 589 3.68 18.10 -21.04
C LEU A 589 2.99 19.30 -20.38
N GLU A 590 3.76 20.30 -19.94
CA GLU A 590 3.23 21.45 -19.19
C GLU A 590 2.32 22.33 -20.05
N ARG A 591 2.65 22.52 -21.35
CA ARG A 591 1.78 23.28 -22.26
C ARG A 591 0.38 22.67 -22.42
N ARG A 592 0.20 21.39 -22.04
CA ARG A 592 -1.07 20.65 -22.06
C ARG A 592 -1.61 20.33 -20.67
N GLY A 593 -1.11 20.99 -19.63
CA GLY A 593 -1.62 20.90 -18.26
C GLY A 593 -1.03 19.76 -17.42
N MET A 594 -0.03 19.04 -17.93
CA MET A 594 0.65 17.95 -17.21
C MET A 594 1.95 18.45 -16.58
N LYS A 595 1.90 18.81 -15.29
CA LYS A 595 3.03 19.46 -14.60
C LYS A 595 4.12 18.48 -14.15
N VAL A 596 5.39 18.84 -14.40
CA VAL A 596 6.56 18.06 -13.94
C VAL A 596 6.85 18.35 -12.47
N SER A 597 7.05 17.31 -11.67
CA SER A 597 7.40 17.44 -10.25
C SER A 597 8.89 17.69 -10.08
N ARG A 598 9.28 18.95 -9.93
CA ARG A 598 10.69 19.34 -9.75
C ARG A 598 11.34 18.65 -8.54
N SER A 599 10.63 18.59 -7.41
CA SER A 599 11.15 18.02 -6.15
C SER A 599 11.41 16.51 -6.19
N LYS A 600 10.77 15.79 -7.11
CA LYS A 600 10.92 14.33 -7.27
C LYS A 600 11.70 13.94 -8.51
N THR A 601 11.92 14.88 -9.43
CA THR A 601 12.76 14.66 -10.60
C THR A 601 14.20 14.59 -10.14
N GLU A 602 14.88 13.48 -10.45
CA GLU A 602 16.25 13.23 -10.00
C GLU A 602 17.13 12.86 -11.19
N TYR A 603 18.42 13.23 -11.11
CA TYR A 603 19.41 13.03 -12.15
C TYR A 603 20.51 12.06 -11.68
N VAL A 604 20.87 11.09 -12.52
CA VAL A 604 21.96 10.13 -12.30
C VAL A 604 22.94 10.19 -13.46
N CYS A 605 24.23 10.27 -13.15
CA CYS A 605 25.31 10.17 -14.14
C CYS A 605 26.13 8.89 -13.90
N VAL A 606 26.41 8.13 -14.96
CA VAL A 606 27.35 7.00 -14.95
C VAL A 606 28.69 7.47 -15.50
N ASN A 607 29.80 7.03 -14.90
CA ASN A 607 31.18 7.38 -15.32
C ASN A 607 31.45 8.89 -15.41
N GLU A 608 30.87 9.66 -14.50
CA GLU A 608 31.04 11.10 -14.39
C GLU A 608 32.53 11.51 -14.43
N ARG A 609 32.84 12.48 -15.29
CA ARG A 609 34.16 13.11 -15.40
C ARG A 609 34.28 14.31 -14.46
N GLU A 610 35.50 14.62 -14.04
CA GLU A 610 35.76 15.83 -13.23
C GLU A 610 35.34 17.09 -14.01
N GLY A 611 34.53 17.94 -13.38
CA GLY A 611 33.95 19.14 -14.01
C GLY A 611 32.59 18.95 -14.68
N SER A 612 32.06 17.72 -14.76
CA SER A 612 30.71 17.47 -15.27
C SER A 612 29.65 18.08 -14.35
N GLY A 613 29.08 19.21 -14.76
CA GLY A 613 28.02 19.92 -14.05
C GLY A 613 26.75 19.08 -13.81
N THR A 614 25.75 19.69 -13.20
CA THR A 614 24.42 19.08 -13.10
C THR A 614 23.53 19.46 -14.27
N VAL A 615 22.41 18.75 -14.42
CA VAL A 615 21.35 19.07 -15.38
C VAL A 615 20.45 20.12 -14.77
N ARG A 616 20.02 21.10 -15.56
CA ARG A 616 19.07 22.13 -15.13
C ARG A 616 17.67 21.89 -15.70
N LEU A 617 16.67 22.35 -14.97
CA LEU A 617 15.28 22.41 -15.39
C LEU A 617 14.77 23.82 -15.07
N GLN A 618 14.44 24.59 -16.10
CA GLN A 618 14.08 26.00 -16.05
C GLN A 618 15.14 26.86 -15.35
N GLY A 619 16.42 26.52 -15.56
CA GLY A 619 17.55 27.19 -14.93
C GLY A 619 17.87 26.74 -13.51
N GLU A 620 17.00 25.96 -12.85
CA GLU A 620 17.25 25.39 -11.52
C GLU A 620 17.96 24.03 -11.61
N GLU A 621 18.88 23.76 -10.70
CA GLU A 621 19.61 22.49 -10.68
C GLU A 621 18.72 21.31 -10.27
N VAL A 622 18.67 20.28 -11.13
CA VAL A 622 18.02 19.01 -10.80
C VAL A 622 18.88 18.27 -9.77
N LYS A 623 18.23 17.70 -8.77
CA LYS A 623 18.90 16.96 -7.70
C LYS A 623 19.67 15.76 -8.27
N LYS A 624 20.99 15.85 -8.25
CA LYS A 624 21.91 14.78 -8.64
C LYS A 624 22.01 13.72 -7.54
N VAL A 625 21.84 12.45 -7.90
CA VAL A 625 21.88 11.31 -6.96
C VAL A 625 22.76 10.19 -7.48
N GLN A 626 23.39 9.45 -6.57
CA GLN A 626 24.23 8.29 -6.89
C GLN A 626 23.41 6.98 -6.92
N GLU A 627 22.20 6.98 -6.36
CA GLU A 627 21.25 5.87 -6.41
C GLU A 627 19.84 6.40 -6.65
N PHE A 628 19.07 5.69 -7.47
CA PHE A 628 17.67 6.01 -7.74
C PHE A 628 16.80 4.76 -7.64
N LYS A 629 15.54 4.91 -7.18
CA LYS A 629 14.57 3.80 -7.10
C LYS A 629 13.60 3.86 -8.28
N TYR A 630 13.92 3.14 -9.35
CA TYR A 630 13.10 3.03 -10.55
C TYR A 630 12.20 1.78 -10.53
N LEU A 631 10.88 1.97 -10.67
CA LEU A 631 9.86 0.89 -10.73
C LEU A 631 9.98 -0.15 -9.61
N GLY A 632 10.38 0.32 -8.43
CA GLY A 632 10.57 -0.51 -7.26
C GLY A 632 11.99 -1.02 -7.06
N SER A 633 12.87 -1.02 -8.08
CA SER A 633 14.27 -1.50 -8.03
C SER A 633 15.28 -0.36 -8.00
N THR A 634 16.41 -0.55 -7.33
CA THR A 634 17.45 0.47 -7.15
C THR A 634 18.51 0.34 -8.23
N VAL A 635 18.70 1.40 -8.98
CA VAL A 635 19.83 1.57 -9.90
C VAL A 635 20.88 2.46 -9.24
N GLN A 636 22.15 2.18 -9.50
CA GLN A 636 23.29 2.93 -8.94
C GLN A 636 24.20 3.36 -10.09
N SER A 637 24.71 4.59 -10.05
CA SER A 637 25.66 5.15 -11.03
C SER A 637 26.89 4.25 -11.21
N ASN A 638 27.42 3.73 -10.11
CA ASN A 638 28.58 2.85 -10.11
C ASN A 638 28.27 1.40 -10.54
N GLY A 639 27.00 1.06 -10.77
CA GLY A 639 26.55 -0.29 -11.13
C GLY A 639 26.70 -1.35 -10.03
N GLU A 640 26.88 -0.94 -8.78
CA GLU A 640 26.79 -1.87 -7.64
C GLU A 640 25.34 -2.24 -7.33
N CYS A 641 25.17 -3.41 -6.69
CA CYS A 641 23.85 -3.94 -6.33
C CYS A 641 23.67 -4.16 -4.82
N GLY A 642 24.64 -3.75 -3.98
CA GLY A 642 24.57 -3.93 -2.53
C GLY A 642 23.38 -3.20 -1.90
N LYS A 643 23.08 -1.98 -2.35
CA LYS A 643 21.92 -1.23 -1.84
C LYS A 643 20.60 -1.86 -2.26
N GLU A 644 20.53 -2.40 -3.48
CA GLU A 644 19.35 -3.13 -3.95
C GLU A 644 19.08 -4.36 -3.08
N VAL A 645 20.12 -5.15 -2.80
CA VAL A 645 20.01 -6.33 -1.93
C VAL A 645 19.52 -5.97 -0.53
N LYS A 646 20.08 -4.91 0.09
CA LYS A 646 19.60 -4.43 1.39
C LYS A 646 18.13 -4.03 1.35
N LYS A 647 17.68 -3.33 0.30
CA LYS A 647 16.27 -2.95 0.14
C LYS A 647 15.37 -4.17 -0.11
N ARG A 648 15.84 -5.22 -0.81
CA ARG A 648 15.12 -6.51 -0.94
C ARG A 648 15.01 -7.24 0.39
N VAL A 649 16.07 -7.27 1.18
CA VAL A 649 16.06 -7.83 2.54
C VAL A 649 15.04 -7.08 3.40
N GLN A 650 15.04 -5.75 3.35
CA GLN A 650 14.06 -4.92 4.08
C GLN A 650 12.63 -5.18 3.60
N ALA A 651 12.41 -5.31 2.29
CA ALA A 651 11.10 -5.65 1.73
C ALA A 651 10.63 -7.03 2.19
N GLY A 652 11.54 -8.01 2.23
CA GLY A 652 11.31 -9.34 2.80
C GLY A 652 10.90 -9.27 4.27
N TRP A 653 11.62 -8.52 5.11
CA TRP A 653 11.27 -8.32 6.52
C TRP A 653 9.93 -7.61 6.70
N ASN A 654 9.65 -6.58 5.91
CA ASN A 654 8.37 -5.88 5.95
C ASN A 654 7.21 -6.80 5.56
N GLY A 655 7.41 -7.66 4.56
CA GLY A 655 6.47 -8.72 4.20
C GLY A 655 6.28 -9.73 5.32
N TRP A 656 7.38 -10.22 5.90
CA TRP A 656 7.40 -11.18 6.99
C TRP A 656 6.70 -10.64 8.25
N ARG A 657 6.93 -9.39 8.64
CA ARG A 657 6.27 -8.74 9.80
C ARG A 657 4.75 -8.70 9.65
N LYS A 658 4.24 -8.43 8.45
CA LYS A 658 2.79 -8.43 8.18
C LYS A 658 2.13 -9.80 8.35
N VAL A 659 2.91 -10.86 8.32
CA VAL A 659 2.42 -12.24 8.44
C VAL A 659 3.02 -12.97 9.64
N SER A 660 3.82 -12.29 10.48
CA SER A 660 4.53 -12.91 11.60
C SER A 660 3.57 -13.46 12.65
N GLY A 661 2.43 -12.79 12.84
CA GLY A 661 1.36 -13.30 13.69
C GLY A 661 0.87 -14.68 13.26
N VAL A 662 1.01 -15.06 11.99
CA VAL A 662 0.70 -16.41 11.48
C VAL A 662 1.97 -17.27 11.42
N LEU A 663 3.08 -16.75 10.89
CA LEU A 663 4.32 -17.53 10.73
C LEU A 663 4.92 -18.00 12.05
N CYS A 664 4.81 -17.23 13.13
CA CYS A 664 5.34 -17.58 14.45
C CYS A 664 4.36 -18.40 15.31
N GLU A 665 3.15 -18.67 14.83
CA GLU A 665 2.16 -19.46 15.56
C GLU A 665 2.60 -20.93 15.60
N ARG A 666 2.67 -21.52 16.80
CA ARG A 666 3.13 -22.92 16.97
C ARG A 666 2.15 -23.93 16.41
N LYS A 667 0.84 -23.64 16.46
CA LYS A 667 -0.23 -24.51 15.97
C LYS A 667 -0.31 -24.61 14.45
N ILE A 668 0.36 -23.72 13.71
CA ILE A 668 0.32 -23.72 12.25
C ILE A 668 1.38 -24.66 11.69
N SER A 669 0.96 -25.57 10.80
CA SER A 669 1.84 -26.56 10.18
C SER A 669 2.97 -25.90 9.38
N ALA A 670 4.13 -26.57 9.32
CA ALA A 670 5.26 -26.09 8.53
C ALA A 670 4.91 -25.92 7.04
N ARG A 671 4.00 -26.76 6.53
CA ARG A 671 3.46 -26.68 5.16
C ARG A 671 2.72 -25.36 4.89
N ILE A 672 1.89 -24.90 5.81
CA ILE A 672 1.20 -23.60 5.73
C ILE A 672 2.18 -22.45 5.93
N LYS A 673 3.22 -22.60 6.76
CA LYS A 673 4.27 -21.59 6.90
C LYS A 673 5.07 -21.43 5.61
N ARG A 674 5.47 -22.55 4.97
CA ARG A 674 6.14 -22.61 3.66
C ARG A 674 5.34 -21.88 2.59
N LYS A 675 4.12 -22.37 2.34
CA LYS A 675 2.92 -21.58 2.17
C LYS A 675 3.00 -20.06 1.99
N VAL A 676 2.80 -19.40 3.13
CA VAL A 676 2.83 -17.95 3.35
C VAL A 676 4.19 -17.37 2.97
N TYR A 677 5.29 -18.02 3.35
CA TYR A 677 6.63 -17.55 3.03
C TYR A 677 6.84 -17.44 1.50
N ARG A 678 6.49 -18.48 0.74
CA ARG A 678 6.62 -18.53 -0.74
C ARG A 678 5.73 -17.52 -1.48
N THR A 679 4.65 -17.07 -0.85
CA THR A 679 3.64 -16.21 -1.49
C THR A 679 3.77 -14.74 -1.10
N VAL A 680 4.34 -14.44 0.08
CA VAL A 680 4.45 -13.06 0.60
C VAL A 680 5.91 -12.62 0.72
N VAL A 681 6.75 -13.45 1.34
CA VAL A 681 8.11 -13.05 1.72
C VAL A 681 9.09 -13.24 0.58
N ARG A 682 9.15 -14.46 0.01
CA ARG A 682 10.09 -14.76 -1.08
C ARG A 682 9.89 -13.87 -2.30
N PRO A 683 8.66 -13.62 -2.82
CA PRO A 683 8.49 -12.73 -3.97
C PRO A 683 8.96 -11.30 -3.69
N ALA A 684 8.77 -10.80 -2.46
CA ALA A 684 9.24 -9.46 -2.08
C ALA A 684 10.79 -9.36 -2.08
N MET A 685 11.47 -10.46 -1.70
CA MET A 685 12.93 -10.55 -1.75
C MET A 685 13.45 -10.73 -3.18
N LEU A 686 12.73 -11.48 -4.03
CA LEU A 686 13.17 -11.78 -5.40
C LEU A 686 12.91 -10.67 -6.41
N TYR A 687 11.91 -9.81 -6.20
CA TYR A 687 11.50 -8.79 -7.17
C TYR A 687 12.67 -7.96 -7.71
N GLY A 688 12.91 -8.04 -9.02
CA GLY A 688 13.93 -7.28 -9.73
C GLY A 688 15.32 -7.92 -9.71
N LEU A 689 15.57 -8.93 -8.86
CA LEU A 689 16.87 -9.63 -8.80
C LEU A 689 17.15 -10.46 -10.05
N GLU A 690 16.13 -10.77 -10.86
CA GLU A 690 16.27 -11.41 -12.17
C GLU A 690 17.06 -10.57 -13.19
N THR A 691 17.25 -9.27 -12.91
CA THR A 691 18.01 -8.32 -13.74
C THR A 691 19.36 -7.93 -13.14
N VAL A 692 19.76 -8.54 -12.03
CA VAL A 692 20.91 -8.10 -11.22
C VAL A 692 22.04 -9.12 -11.22
N SER A 693 23.25 -8.64 -11.48
CA SER A 693 24.50 -9.41 -11.39
C SER A 693 24.99 -9.49 -9.95
N LEU A 694 24.50 -10.48 -9.18
CA LEU A 694 24.89 -10.67 -7.78
C LEU A 694 26.33 -11.20 -7.62
N ARG A 695 27.01 -10.74 -6.57
CA ARG A 695 28.27 -11.32 -6.06
C ARG A 695 27.97 -12.35 -4.98
N LYS A 696 28.90 -13.28 -4.74
CA LYS A 696 28.77 -14.31 -3.69
C LYS A 696 28.45 -13.73 -2.31
N ARG A 697 29.11 -12.63 -1.91
CA ARG A 697 28.82 -11.92 -0.65
C ARG A 697 27.34 -11.50 -0.53
N GLN A 698 26.75 -11.01 -1.63
CA GLN A 698 25.38 -10.52 -1.67
C GLN A 698 24.35 -11.66 -1.70
N GLU A 699 24.68 -12.76 -2.39
CA GLU A 699 23.91 -14.02 -2.30
C GLU A 699 23.86 -14.51 -0.85
N SER A 700 25.01 -14.52 -0.15
CA SER A 700 25.07 -14.89 1.28
C SER A 700 24.24 -13.96 2.16
N GLU A 701 24.23 -12.65 1.90
CA GLU A 701 23.42 -11.69 2.67
C GLU A 701 21.91 -11.99 2.57
N LEU A 702 21.43 -12.32 1.36
CA LEU A 702 20.05 -12.74 1.12
C LEU A 702 19.73 -14.05 1.86
N GLU A 703 20.63 -15.03 1.80
CA GLU A 703 20.43 -16.33 2.46
C GLU A 703 20.44 -16.23 3.99
N VAL A 704 21.31 -15.40 4.56
CA VAL A 704 21.35 -15.14 6.01
C VAL A 704 20.03 -14.51 6.47
N ALA A 705 19.50 -13.54 5.72
CA ALA A 705 18.23 -12.91 6.02
C ALA A 705 17.07 -13.92 5.95
N GLU A 706 17.02 -14.75 4.89
CA GLU A 706 16.01 -15.80 4.73
C GLU A 706 16.06 -16.80 5.90
N LEU A 707 17.25 -17.33 6.23
CA LEU A 707 17.43 -18.29 7.32
C LEU A 707 16.98 -17.72 8.66
N LYS A 708 17.24 -16.43 8.92
CA LYS A 708 16.78 -15.77 10.13
C LYS A 708 15.25 -15.71 10.20
N MET A 709 14.57 -15.40 9.09
CA MET A 709 13.10 -15.42 9.01
C MET A 709 12.52 -16.83 9.21
N LEU A 710 13.13 -17.85 8.59
CA LEU A 710 12.70 -19.24 8.73
C LEU A 710 12.86 -19.75 10.17
N ARG A 711 14.01 -19.47 10.80
CA ARG A 711 14.28 -19.78 12.22
C ARG A 711 13.22 -19.21 13.14
N PHE A 712 12.92 -17.91 13.01
CA PHE A 712 11.84 -17.30 13.81
C PHE A 712 10.47 -17.93 13.56
N SER A 713 10.17 -18.29 12.31
CA SER A 713 8.89 -18.93 11.97
C SER A 713 8.76 -20.33 12.58
N LEU A 714 9.88 -21.05 12.76
CA LEU A 714 9.92 -22.35 13.42
C LEU A 714 10.10 -22.26 14.94
N GLY A 715 10.30 -21.06 15.50
CA GLY A 715 10.55 -20.87 16.93
C GLY A 715 11.93 -21.35 17.38
N VAL A 716 12.88 -21.46 16.45
CA VAL A 716 14.25 -21.93 16.69
C VAL A 716 15.20 -20.74 16.77
N THR A 717 16.12 -20.76 17.72
CA THR A 717 17.16 -19.74 17.92
C THR A 717 18.52 -20.23 17.41
N ARG A 718 19.56 -19.39 17.53
CA ARG A 718 20.94 -19.84 17.27
C ARG A 718 21.50 -20.69 18.40
N LEU A 719 20.95 -20.58 19.62
CA LEU A 719 21.41 -21.32 20.80
C LEU A 719 21.05 -22.81 20.70
N ASP A 720 20.01 -23.15 19.95
CA ASP A 720 19.57 -24.53 19.73
C ASP A 720 20.54 -25.33 18.85
N ARG A 721 21.57 -24.69 18.28
CA ARG A 721 22.63 -25.30 17.44
C ARG A 721 22.14 -26.19 16.29
N ILE A 722 20.89 -25.99 15.84
CA ILE A 722 20.30 -26.71 14.71
C ILE A 722 20.97 -26.29 13.40
N ARG A 723 21.40 -27.27 12.58
CA ARG A 723 22.00 -27.07 11.26
C ARG A 723 21.03 -26.40 10.28
N ASN A 724 21.56 -25.59 9.34
CA ASN A 724 20.73 -24.82 8.41
C ASN A 724 19.98 -25.71 7.42
N GLU A 725 20.56 -26.84 7.02
CA GLU A 725 19.97 -27.85 6.15
C GLU A 725 18.68 -28.40 6.77
N TYR A 726 18.69 -28.66 8.08
CA TYR A 726 17.53 -29.17 8.81
C TYR A 726 16.40 -28.14 8.89
N ILE A 727 16.73 -26.85 9.05
CA ILE A 727 15.74 -25.77 9.05
C ILE A 727 15.07 -25.63 7.70
N ARG A 728 15.87 -25.71 6.62
CA ARG A 728 15.36 -25.68 5.24
C ARG A 728 14.51 -26.91 4.93
N GLY A 729 14.92 -28.09 5.38
CA GLY A 729 14.16 -29.32 5.26
C GLY A 729 12.82 -29.23 5.98
N THR A 730 12.83 -28.87 7.27
CA THR A 730 11.61 -28.69 8.07
C THR A 730 10.69 -27.61 7.50
N ALA A 731 11.24 -26.51 6.98
CA ALA A 731 10.45 -25.45 6.34
C ALA A 731 10.04 -25.80 4.90
N HIS A 732 10.55 -26.89 4.32
CA HIS A 732 10.40 -27.27 2.91
C HIS A 732 10.76 -26.12 1.95
N VAL A 733 11.88 -25.44 2.19
CA VAL A 733 12.32 -24.25 1.47
C VAL A 733 13.73 -24.46 0.92
N GLY A 734 13.86 -24.42 -0.42
CA GLY A 734 15.13 -24.47 -1.13
C GLY A 734 15.98 -23.21 -0.89
N ARG A 735 17.23 -23.22 -1.35
CA ARG A 735 18.13 -22.07 -1.18
C ARG A 735 17.64 -20.88 -2.00
N LEU A 736 17.69 -19.69 -1.40
CA LEU A 736 17.30 -18.47 -2.10
C LEU A 736 18.19 -18.18 -3.30
N GLY A 737 19.50 -18.48 -3.22
CA GLY A 737 20.42 -18.31 -4.35
C GLY A 737 19.98 -19.11 -5.60
N ASP A 738 19.56 -20.36 -5.42
CA ASP A 738 19.04 -21.20 -6.51
C ASP A 738 17.73 -20.62 -7.08
N LYS A 739 16.88 -20.04 -6.22
CA LYS A 739 15.66 -19.36 -6.67
C LYS A 739 15.92 -18.07 -7.43
N VAL A 740 16.97 -17.32 -7.08
CA VAL A 740 17.40 -16.16 -7.87
C VAL A 740 17.94 -16.61 -9.23
N ARG A 741 18.74 -17.68 -9.28
CA ARG A 741 19.22 -18.28 -10.53
C ARG A 741 18.08 -18.71 -11.45
N GLU A 742 17.13 -19.48 -10.91
CA GLU A 742 15.92 -19.90 -11.63
C GLU A 742 15.17 -18.68 -12.19
N ALA A 743 15.06 -17.59 -11.42
CA ALA A 743 14.40 -16.36 -11.87
C ALA A 743 15.19 -15.65 -13.00
N ARG A 744 16.51 -15.54 -12.88
CA ARG A 744 17.39 -14.96 -13.93
C ARG A 744 17.32 -15.76 -15.23
N LEU A 745 17.45 -17.08 -15.17
CA LEU A 745 17.37 -17.93 -16.36
C LEU A 745 15.96 -17.95 -16.96
N ARG A 746 14.92 -17.89 -16.13
CA ARG A 746 13.53 -17.75 -16.60
C ARG A 746 13.34 -16.44 -17.36
N TRP A 747 13.89 -15.33 -16.84
CA TRP A 747 13.87 -14.03 -17.50
C TRP A 747 14.67 -14.06 -18.80
N PHE A 748 15.90 -14.57 -18.77
CA PHE A 748 16.74 -14.70 -19.96
C PHE A 748 16.04 -15.50 -21.07
N GLY A 749 15.51 -16.67 -20.76
CA GLY A 749 14.75 -17.44 -21.75
C GLY A 749 13.49 -16.72 -22.24
N HIS A 750 12.85 -15.87 -21.41
CA HIS A 750 11.77 -15.00 -21.88
C HIS A 750 12.27 -14.01 -22.93
N VAL A 751 13.41 -13.35 -22.69
CA VAL A 751 14.03 -12.41 -23.63
C VAL A 751 14.46 -13.10 -24.91
N GLN A 752 15.07 -14.29 -24.84
CA GLN A 752 15.55 -15.03 -26.02
C GLN A 752 14.42 -15.44 -26.98
N ARG A 753 13.23 -15.78 -26.46
CA ARG A 753 12.07 -16.16 -27.29
C ARG A 753 11.29 -14.98 -27.89
N ARG A 754 11.77 -13.75 -27.71
CA ARG A 754 11.15 -12.56 -28.29
C ARG A 754 11.80 -12.23 -29.63
N ASP A 755 11.06 -11.49 -30.45
CA ASP A 755 11.57 -10.91 -31.70
C ASP A 755 12.77 -9.96 -31.45
N SER A 756 13.50 -9.63 -32.51
CA SER A 756 14.68 -8.75 -32.46
C SER A 756 14.34 -7.30 -32.12
N GLU A 757 13.10 -6.87 -32.36
CA GLU A 757 12.63 -5.51 -32.10
C GLU A 757 12.30 -5.29 -30.61
N TYR A 758 11.98 -6.37 -29.89
CA TYR A 758 11.73 -6.32 -28.47
C TYR A 758 12.92 -5.77 -27.69
N ILE A 759 12.65 -4.81 -26.80
CA ILE A 759 13.68 -4.05 -26.10
C ILE A 759 14.72 -4.91 -25.40
N GLY A 760 14.31 -6.03 -24.78
CA GLY A 760 15.24 -6.91 -24.08
C GLY A 760 16.28 -7.55 -25.01
N ARG A 761 15.92 -7.80 -26.28
CA ARG A 761 16.84 -8.29 -27.32
C ARG A 761 17.72 -7.16 -27.81
N ARG A 762 17.11 -6.04 -28.22
CA ARG A 762 17.83 -4.83 -28.67
C ARG A 762 18.92 -4.40 -27.70
N VAL A 763 18.61 -4.25 -26.41
CA VAL A 763 19.60 -3.79 -25.42
C VAL A 763 20.72 -4.80 -25.21
N LEU A 764 20.52 -6.10 -25.45
CA LEU A 764 21.60 -7.09 -25.39
C LEU A 764 22.54 -6.96 -26.59
N ASP A 765 22.03 -6.57 -27.75
CA ASP A 765 22.78 -6.46 -29.01
C ASP A 765 23.52 -5.12 -29.18
N VAL A 766 23.16 -4.07 -28.43
CA VAL A 766 23.86 -2.76 -28.46
C VAL A 766 25.39 -2.91 -28.32
N GLY A 767 26.19 -2.26 -29.17
CA GLY A 767 27.64 -2.30 -29.06
C GLY A 767 28.18 -1.72 -27.74
N LEU A 768 29.43 -2.04 -27.39
CA LEU A 768 30.13 -1.31 -26.33
C LEU A 768 30.50 0.09 -26.86
N PRO A 769 30.13 1.19 -26.17
CA PRO A 769 30.39 2.55 -26.66
C PRO A 769 31.87 2.98 -26.57
N GLY A 770 32.73 2.10 -26.05
CA GLY A 770 34.15 2.34 -25.89
C GLY A 770 34.90 1.06 -25.49
N ARG A 771 36.14 1.23 -25.01
CA ARG A 771 36.97 0.09 -24.58
C ARG A 771 36.71 -0.25 -23.12
N ARG A 772 36.73 -1.54 -22.82
CA ARG A 772 36.58 -2.02 -21.45
C ARG A 772 37.83 -1.69 -20.62
N GLN A 773 37.61 -1.24 -19.39
CA GLN A 773 38.69 -1.01 -18.43
C GLN A 773 39.53 -2.29 -18.24
N ARG A 774 40.86 -2.15 -18.32
CA ARG A 774 41.81 -3.25 -18.06
C ARG A 774 41.87 -3.57 -16.56
N GLY A 775 42.11 -4.84 -16.21
CA GLY A 775 42.27 -5.29 -14.82
C GLY A 775 41.08 -6.12 -14.31
N ARG A 776 40.44 -5.69 -13.21
CA ARG A 776 39.32 -6.41 -12.55
C ARG A 776 37.98 -5.74 -12.86
N PRO A 777 37.42 -5.90 -14.08
CA PRO A 777 36.15 -5.28 -14.44
C PRO A 777 34.99 -5.86 -13.63
N LYS A 778 33.92 -5.09 -13.52
CA LYS A 778 32.69 -5.53 -12.85
C LYS A 778 32.01 -6.63 -13.67
N ARG A 779 31.32 -7.54 -12.99
CA ARG A 779 30.57 -8.65 -13.62
C ARG A 779 29.42 -8.08 -14.45
N ARG A 780 29.26 -8.58 -15.66
CA ARG A 780 28.12 -8.27 -16.53
C ARG A 780 26.95 -9.20 -16.29
N TYR A 781 25.76 -8.79 -16.72
CA TYR A 781 24.58 -9.65 -16.71
C TYR A 781 24.84 -10.96 -17.46
N MET A 782 25.37 -10.87 -18.68
CA MET A 782 25.67 -12.05 -19.50
C MET A 782 26.75 -12.95 -18.91
N ASP A 783 27.72 -12.40 -18.17
CA ASP A 783 28.72 -13.21 -17.47
C ASP A 783 28.05 -14.11 -16.41
N VAL A 784 27.07 -13.57 -15.67
CA VAL A 784 26.28 -14.32 -14.67
C VAL A 784 25.36 -15.34 -15.32
N ILE A 785 24.70 -14.98 -16.44
CA ILE A 785 23.83 -15.91 -17.17
C ILE A 785 24.63 -17.09 -17.72
N ASN A 786 25.82 -16.85 -18.27
CA ASN A 786 26.68 -17.93 -18.76
C ASN A 786 27.13 -18.88 -17.65
N GLU A 787 27.47 -18.35 -16.48
CA GLU A 787 27.77 -19.19 -15.30
C GLU A 787 26.53 -19.98 -14.83
N ASP A 788 25.37 -19.33 -14.75
CA ASP A 788 24.13 -19.96 -14.34
C ASP A 788 23.72 -21.08 -15.30
N MET A 789 23.85 -20.88 -16.62
CA MET A 789 23.59 -21.87 -17.67
C MET A 789 24.54 -23.06 -17.56
N LYS A 790 25.85 -22.81 -17.34
CA LYS A 790 26.84 -23.87 -17.08
C LYS A 790 26.48 -24.74 -15.88
N LEU A 791 25.99 -24.11 -14.79
CA LEU A 791 25.59 -24.83 -13.57
C LEU A 791 24.37 -25.74 -13.77
N VAL A 792 23.48 -25.42 -14.70
CA VAL A 792 22.28 -26.23 -14.99
C VAL A 792 22.43 -27.09 -16.25
N GLY A 793 23.59 -27.03 -16.92
CA GLY A 793 23.85 -27.77 -18.17
C GLY A 793 23.01 -27.29 -19.36
N ALA A 794 22.53 -26.04 -19.35
CA ALA A 794 21.71 -25.48 -20.44
C ALA A 794 22.56 -24.70 -21.45
N ARG A 795 22.10 -24.65 -22.70
CA ARG A 795 22.63 -23.82 -23.78
C ARG A 795 21.60 -22.76 -24.22
N VAL A 796 22.02 -21.80 -25.03
CA VAL A 796 21.14 -20.70 -25.44
C VAL A 796 20.01 -21.21 -26.34
N GLU A 797 20.31 -22.18 -27.22
CA GLU A 797 19.37 -22.80 -28.15
C GLU A 797 18.24 -23.53 -27.42
N ASP A 798 18.54 -24.08 -26.24
CA ASP A 798 17.53 -24.74 -25.41
C ASP A 798 16.44 -23.77 -24.93
N ALA A 799 16.67 -22.46 -24.98
CA ALA A 799 15.68 -21.46 -24.57
C ALA A 799 14.52 -21.33 -25.56
N GLU A 800 14.66 -21.79 -26.81
CA GLU A 800 13.60 -21.76 -27.83
C GLU A 800 12.41 -22.63 -27.40
N ASP A 801 12.67 -23.83 -26.91
CA ASP A 801 11.66 -24.70 -26.30
C ASP A 801 11.36 -24.24 -24.87
N ARG A 802 10.19 -23.64 -24.68
CA ARG A 802 9.76 -23.10 -23.39
C ARG A 802 9.65 -24.17 -22.31
N ASP A 803 9.17 -25.36 -22.64
CA ASP A 803 8.85 -26.38 -21.64
C ASP A 803 10.12 -27.14 -21.24
N ARG A 804 10.96 -27.49 -22.22
CA ARG A 804 12.31 -28.01 -21.96
C ARG A 804 13.15 -27.02 -21.16
N TRP A 805 13.17 -25.73 -21.54
CA TRP A 805 13.86 -24.68 -20.79
C TRP A 805 13.40 -24.63 -19.33
N ARG A 806 12.08 -24.67 -19.12
CA ARG A 806 11.49 -24.62 -17.77
C ARG A 806 11.87 -25.82 -16.93
N GLU A 807 11.97 -27.00 -17.51
CA GLU A 807 12.36 -28.21 -16.82
C GLU A 807 13.82 -28.14 -16.35
N MET A 808 14.74 -27.77 -17.23
CA MET A 808 16.17 -27.70 -16.89
C MET A 808 16.49 -26.67 -15.82
N ILE A 809 15.88 -25.48 -15.86
CA ILE A 809 16.20 -24.40 -14.92
C ILE A 809 15.50 -24.56 -13.55
N ARG A 810 14.60 -25.52 -13.40
CA ARG A 810 13.71 -25.61 -12.24
C ARG A 810 14.47 -26.08 -11.00
N CYS A 811 14.65 -25.20 -10.03
CA CYS A 811 15.17 -25.56 -8.73
C CYS A 811 14.00 -25.89 -7.78
N GLY A 812 13.55 -27.14 -7.68
CA GLY A 812 12.45 -27.53 -6.78
C GLY A 812 12.68 -27.08 -5.32
N ASP A 813 11.61 -26.61 -4.63
CA ASP A 813 11.67 -26.59 -3.17
C ASP A 813 11.43 -28.03 -2.67
N PRO A 814 12.15 -28.49 -1.63
CA PRO A 814 12.06 -29.86 -1.12
C PRO A 814 10.72 -30.19 -0.45
#